data_AF-A0A374WHW1-F1
#
_entry.id   AF-A0A374WHW1-F1
#
_cell.length_a   1.000
_cell.length_b   1.000
_cell.length_c   1.000
_cell.angle_alpha   90.00
_cell.angle_beta   90.00
_cell.angle_gamma   90.00
#
_symmetry.space_group_name_H-M   'P 1'
#
loop_
_entity.id
_entity.type
_entity.pdbx_description
1 polymer ?
#
loop_
_entity_poly.entity_id
_entity_poly.type
_entity_poly.pdbx_seq_one_letter_code
_entity_poly.pdbx_strand_id
1 'polypeptide(L)'
;MKKSLFWSLIAATAMMTACGDDAFVDNQQVVTGEETPVAFKINMGNAISTYAGTDFSKGGWSNWKDSDTEMIEEVNARATLQVFANGGTSPYTQVRTVLTEAPSGNDIELPQFRLPAGNSYTAVVWVDFVPKSVTSSSTESRNDYYWKTENLASVSELQFTDGLMPIVETPEARDAYTGLIKFTVNADGTYNITDGAEDQSISTAIPITATRKFAKISLILTDYDNKTEWADALNNLGSDNLLEYLGMEVTNLSTGYNALTQSPVSATPTTQSYFHRPFDVASATSTSDHVNGVKWYQDGDKFYPIFDLNYVIPEKAGKDATYSLSFKGYNVDGTPSFTADAAALAEINAEADGFKLVAIRNASNVPVRTNAHTIIKMNLYKAYSCTVTIVDEFTGGTENVVIDDDDKKQSTDDHFIPEGDENGAHIVVVRGNDGKAISIDITGINKDNFDLVIDDLVAMKNLSSTADNTKPVINMSGTDIPNPADFSDLEGNVTNDIKLTLTQDGQDIVLEGLTNNITLDLPSIQKFIVTSTADVTIEKVVSNSWPTSITAKNVTFTGTTYNSVSINVEETATFNGGTYNNEVAVIGSENDAEAVINGGVFNHNFKSSVDTTIKGGSLPYVDADTNGVADYMLIMNAGKTLTVEKADSAFGPLFATSGADCKLVYDTQDIKDFYSGLEGSNWSNISVK
;
A
#
# COMPACT_ATOMS: atom_id res chain seq x y z
N MET A 1 -47.63 -75.89 -7.90
CA MET A 1 -46.96 -74.60 -7.63
C MET A 1 -45.49 -74.75 -8.04
N LYS A 2 -45.21 -74.90 -9.33
CA LYS A 2 -44.88 -73.90 -10.36
C LYS A 2 -43.51 -73.21 -10.13
N LYS A 3 -42.55 -73.68 -10.95
CA LYS A 3 -41.16 -73.25 -11.15
C LYS A 3 -40.97 -71.76 -11.48
N SER A 4 -42.01 -70.93 -11.39
CA SER A 4 -41.97 -69.50 -11.74
C SER A 4 -41.40 -68.61 -10.63
N LEU A 5 -41.42 -69.04 -9.37
CA LEU A 5 -40.91 -68.26 -8.23
C LEU A 5 -39.38 -68.26 -8.11
N PHE A 6 -38.69 -69.28 -8.64
CA PHE A 6 -37.23 -69.38 -8.57
C PHE A 6 -36.54 -68.57 -9.69
N TRP A 7 -37.18 -68.44 -10.86
CA TRP A 7 -36.67 -67.61 -11.95
C TRP A 7 -36.88 -66.10 -11.70
N SER A 8 -37.92 -65.71 -10.95
CA SER A 8 -38.13 -64.31 -10.55
C SER A 8 -37.13 -63.83 -9.50
N LEU A 9 -36.64 -64.72 -8.61
CA LEU A 9 -35.66 -64.34 -7.59
C LEU A 9 -34.26 -64.12 -8.19
N ILE A 10 -33.89 -64.90 -9.21
CA ILE A 10 -32.62 -64.77 -9.95
C ILE A 10 -32.65 -63.55 -10.89
N ALA A 11 -33.81 -63.22 -11.48
CA ALA A 11 -33.97 -61.98 -12.25
C ALA A 11 -33.88 -60.71 -11.38
N ALA A 12 -34.42 -60.76 -10.15
CA ALA A 12 -34.32 -59.65 -9.18
C ALA A 12 -32.87 -59.43 -8.69
N THR A 13 -32.08 -60.50 -8.50
CA THR A 13 -30.66 -60.36 -8.14
C THR A 13 -29.79 -59.90 -9.31
N ALA A 14 -30.11 -60.28 -10.55
CA ALA A 14 -29.42 -59.78 -11.74
C ALA A 14 -29.71 -58.29 -12.01
N MET A 15 -30.94 -57.81 -11.76
CA MET A 15 -31.27 -56.38 -11.86
C MET A 15 -30.61 -55.53 -10.75
N MET A 16 -30.52 -56.05 -9.53
CA MET A 16 -29.83 -55.37 -8.42
C MET A 16 -28.30 -55.31 -8.56
N THR A 17 -27.70 -56.11 -9.45
CA THR A 17 -26.24 -56.10 -9.69
C THR A 17 -25.87 -55.38 -11.01
N ALA A 18 -26.84 -55.06 -11.86
CA ALA A 18 -26.64 -54.39 -13.15
C ALA A 18 -27.06 -52.90 -13.17
N CYS A 19 -27.70 -52.41 -12.10
CA CYS A 19 -27.91 -50.98 -11.84
C CYS A 19 -27.04 -50.56 -10.66
N GLY A 20 -25.74 -50.38 -10.92
CA GLY A 20 -24.78 -49.81 -9.98
C GLY A 20 -24.72 -48.28 -10.07
N ASP A 21 -25.87 -47.62 -10.20
CA ASP A 21 -25.99 -46.18 -10.03
C ASP A 21 -26.79 -45.90 -8.75
N ASP A 22 -26.12 -45.27 -7.78
CA ASP A 22 -26.58 -44.76 -6.49
C ASP A 22 -27.67 -43.65 -6.63
N ALA A 23 -28.61 -43.79 -7.56
CA ALA A 23 -29.49 -42.70 -7.99
C ALA A 23 -30.97 -42.81 -7.55
N PHE A 24 -31.34 -43.69 -6.61
CA PHE A 24 -32.78 -43.86 -6.28
C PHE A 24 -33.16 -44.03 -4.79
N VAL A 25 -32.28 -43.72 -3.84
CA VAL A 25 -32.71 -43.54 -2.44
C VAL A 25 -32.67 -42.06 -2.10
N ASP A 26 -33.74 -41.36 -2.48
CA ASP A 26 -34.02 -40.02 -1.97
C ASP A 26 -34.24 -40.13 -0.46
N ASN A 27 -33.26 -39.68 0.33
CA ASN A 27 -33.23 -39.77 1.79
C ASN A 27 -34.17 -38.72 2.42
N GLN A 28 -35.34 -38.47 1.81
CA GLN A 28 -36.35 -37.59 2.36
C GLN A 28 -37.00 -38.26 3.58
N GLN A 29 -36.91 -37.60 4.72
CA GLN A 29 -37.59 -37.99 5.94
C GLN A 29 -39.11 -38.06 5.68
N VAL A 30 -39.75 -39.17 6.03
CA VAL A 30 -41.20 -39.32 5.86
C VAL A 30 -41.91 -38.40 6.84
N VAL A 31 -42.51 -37.33 6.33
CA VAL A 31 -43.31 -36.36 7.10
C VAL A 31 -44.78 -36.75 7.03
N THR A 32 -45.47 -36.85 8.17
CA THR A 32 -46.88 -37.25 8.24
C THR A 32 -47.71 -36.24 9.03
N GLY A 33 -48.92 -35.91 8.57
CA GLY A 33 -49.82 -34.95 9.21
C GLY A 33 -50.88 -34.41 8.25
N GLU A 34 -51.84 -33.65 8.75
CA GLU A 34 -52.81 -32.93 7.91
C GLU A 34 -52.15 -31.70 7.26
N GLU A 35 -52.34 -31.53 5.96
CA GLU A 35 -51.76 -30.46 5.16
C GLU A 35 -52.37 -29.10 5.51
N THR A 36 -51.57 -28.21 6.07
CA THR A 36 -51.97 -26.89 6.59
C THR A 36 -51.35 -25.77 5.74
N PRO A 37 -52.11 -24.72 5.37
CA PRO A 37 -51.60 -23.63 4.53
C PRO A 37 -50.66 -22.70 5.30
N VAL A 38 -49.39 -22.59 4.88
CA VAL A 38 -48.35 -21.78 5.54
C VAL A 38 -47.92 -20.61 4.66
N ALA A 39 -47.98 -19.40 5.19
CA ALA A 39 -47.55 -18.18 4.51
C ALA A 39 -46.18 -17.72 5.02
N PHE A 40 -45.36 -17.15 4.14
CA PHE A 40 -44.06 -16.59 4.45
C PHE A 40 -43.93 -15.18 3.93
N LYS A 41 -43.19 -14.36 4.68
CA LYS A 41 -42.87 -12.99 4.32
C LYS A 41 -41.38 -12.77 4.54
N ILE A 42 -40.65 -12.43 3.48
CA ILE A 42 -39.23 -12.10 3.57
C ILE A 42 -39.12 -10.63 3.92
N ASN A 43 -38.42 -10.32 5.01
CA ASN A 43 -37.96 -8.98 5.31
C ASN A 43 -36.51 -8.86 4.83
N MET A 44 -36.24 -7.97 3.89
CA MET A 44 -34.89 -7.78 3.33
C MET A 44 -33.90 -7.08 4.28
N GLY A 45 -34.28 -6.89 5.54
CA GLY A 45 -33.51 -6.13 6.52
C GLY A 45 -33.45 -4.64 6.18
N ASN A 46 -32.50 -3.94 6.79
CA ASN A 46 -32.02 -2.68 6.25
C ASN A 46 -31.14 -3.04 5.05
N ALA A 47 -31.66 -2.80 3.85
CA ALA A 47 -30.83 -2.80 2.64
C ALA A 47 -29.68 -1.81 2.87
N ILE A 48 -28.45 -2.12 2.42
CA ILE A 48 -27.28 -1.25 2.61
C ILE A 48 -27.66 0.19 2.24
N SER A 49 -27.83 1.02 3.26
CA SER A 49 -28.04 2.47 3.16
C SER A 49 -26.84 3.09 3.83
N THR A 50 -25.81 3.33 3.05
CA THR A 50 -24.57 3.92 3.51
C THR A 50 -24.68 5.44 3.67
N TYR A 51 -23.70 5.95 4.40
CA TYR A 51 -23.50 7.34 4.81
C TYR A 51 -23.78 8.40 3.72
N ALA A 52 -24.07 9.61 4.18
CA ALA A 52 -24.17 10.82 3.36
C ALA A 52 -22.93 11.02 2.45
N GLY A 53 -23.10 10.84 1.15
CA GLY A 53 -22.27 11.52 0.14
C GLY A 53 -21.40 10.68 -0.81
N THR A 54 -21.46 9.34 -0.82
CA THR A 54 -20.75 8.54 -1.86
C THR A 54 -21.67 7.49 -2.51
N ASP A 55 -22.09 7.74 -3.75
CA ASP A 55 -23.10 6.93 -4.47
C ASP A 55 -22.69 5.46 -4.76
N PHE A 56 -21.40 5.09 -4.64
CA PHE A 56 -20.89 3.75 -4.98
C PHE A 56 -21.02 2.68 -3.86
N SER A 57 -21.71 3.01 -2.77
CA SER A 57 -21.73 2.21 -1.54
C SER A 57 -23.01 1.40 -1.31
N LYS A 58 -23.96 1.42 -2.25
CA LYS A 58 -25.22 0.67 -2.17
C LYS A 58 -25.06 -0.80 -2.58
N GLY A 59 -25.86 -1.68 -1.97
CA GLY A 59 -25.93 -3.12 -2.30
C GLY A 59 -26.89 -3.42 -3.46
N GLY A 60 -26.87 -4.65 -3.99
CA GLY A 60 -27.67 -5.01 -5.16
C GLY A 60 -29.18 -4.81 -4.95
N TRP A 61 -29.69 -5.17 -3.77
CA TRP A 61 -31.12 -4.97 -3.46
C TRP A 61 -31.47 -3.49 -3.29
N SER A 62 -30.62 -2.70 -2.63
CA SER A 62 -30.84 -1.26 -2.47
C SER A 62 -30.93 -0.57 -3.83
N ASN A 63 -29.98 -0.86 -4.73
CA ASN A 63 -29.95 -0.26 -6.08
C ASN A 63 -31.16 -0.68 -6.91
N TRP A 64 -31.48 -1.98 -6.93
CA TRP A 64 -32.63 -2.47 -7.68
C TRP A 64 -33.96 -1.89 -7.15
N LYS A 65 -34.12 -1.78 -5.83
CA LYS A 65 -35.31 -1.23 -5.20
C LYS A 65 -35.46 0.27 -5.41
N ASP A 66 -34.35 1.02 -5.31
CA ASP A 66 -34.32 2.47 -5.53
C ASP A 66 -34.48 2.84 -7.02
N SER A 67 -34.66 1.85 -7.91
CA SER A 67 -34.80 2.02 -9.35
C SER A 67 -33.56 2.65 -9.99
N ASP A 68 -32.37 2.24 -9.54
CA ASP A 68 -31.13 2.53 -10.24
C ASP A 68 -31.21 2.00 -11.68
N THR A 69 -30.99 2.89 -12.65
CA THR A 69 -31.16 2.62 -14.07
C THR A 69 -30.30 1.45 -14.54
N GLU A 70 -29.03 1.37 -14.09
CA GLU A 70 -28.11 0.29 -14.50
C GLU A 70 -28.62 -1.08 -14.02
N MET A 71 -29.15 -1.16 -12.79
CA MET A 71 -29.65 -2.41 -12.23
C MET A 71 -31.02 -2.82 -12.78
N ILE A 72 -31.96 -1.88 -12.93
CA ILE A 72 -33.35 -2.22 -13.27
C ILE A 72 -33.54 -2.54 -14.77
N GLU A 73 -32.66 -2.03 -15.62
CA GLU A 73 -32.64 -2.33 -17.06
C GLU A 73 -32.07 -3.73 -17.34
N GLU A 74 -31.08 -4.20 -16.55
CA GLU A 74 -30.39 -5.46 -16.82
C GLU A 74 -30.99 -6.70 -16.12
N VAL A 75 -31.50 -6.54 -14.90
CA VAL A 75 -31.90 -7.68 -14.05
C VAL A 75 -33.29 -7.56 -13.41
N ASN A 76 -33.83 -8.71 -13.03
CA ASN A 76 -34.98 -8.85 -12.14
C ASN A 76 -34.51 -9.45 -10.80
N ALA A 77 -35.10 -9.03 -9.68
CA ALA A 77 -34.87 -9.71 -8.42
C ALA A 77 -35.68 -11.01 -8.34
N ARG A 78 -35.13 -12.06 -7.75
CA ARG A 78 -35.82 -13.34 -7.55
C ARG A 78 -35.68 -13.78 -6.09
N ALA A 79 -36.81 -14.11 -5.49
CA ALA A 79 -36.88 -14.70 -4.16
C ALA A 79 -37.13 -16.21 -4.26
N THR A 80 -36.24 -17.00 -3.68
CA THR A 80 -36.35 -18.45 -3.55
C THR A 80 -36.54 -18.80 -2.08
N LEU A 81 -37.58 -19.58 -1.76
CA LEU A 81 -37.77 -20.18 -0.44
C LEU A 81 -37.73 -21.70 -0.58
N GLN A 82 -36.93 -22.34 0.26
CA GLN A 82 -36.89 -23.79 0.40
C GLN A 82 -37.20 -24.18 1.84
N VAL A 83 -38.07 -25.17 2.01
CA VAL A 83 -38.41 -25.72 3.32
C VAL A 83 -37.78 -27.10 3.44
N PHE A 84 -37.05 -27.31 4.54
CA PHE A 84 -36.37 -28.56 4.86
C PHE A 84 -37.07 -29.22 6.06
N ALA A 85 -37.31 -30.52 5.95
CA ALA A 85 -37.70 -31.33 7.10
C ALA A 85 -36.55 -31.36 8.12
N ASN A 86 -36.86 -31.58 9.40
CA ASN A 86 -35.86 -31.53 10.47
C ASN A 86 -34.73 -32.57 10.25
N GLY A 87 -33.50 -32.09 10.06
CA GLY A 87 -32.34 -32.94 9.77
C GLY A 87 -32.21 -33.39 8.30
N GLY A 88 -33.07 -32.92 7.41
CA GLY A 88 -32.97 -33.14 5.98
C GLY A 88 -31.98 -32.18 5.29
N THR A 89 -31.32 -32.66 4.23
CA THR A 89 -30.37 -31.89 3.41
C THR A 89 -30.89 -31.58 1.99
N SER A 90 -32.06 -32.11 1.64
CA SER A 90 -32.78 -31.82 0.40
C SER A 90 -34.06 -31.05 0.72
N PRO A 91 -34.47 -30.08 -0.13
CA PRO A 91 -35.69 -29.33 0.10
C PRO A 91 -36.90 -30.27 0.02
N TYR A 92 -37.75 -30.24 1.06
CA TYR A 92 -39.04 -30.93 1.10
C TYR A 92 -40.03 -30.26 0.14
N THR A 93 -40.05 -28.93 0.12
CA THR A 93 -40.82 -28.13 -0.83
C THR A 93 -40.13 -26.80 -1.09
N GLN A 94 -40.49 -26.13 -2.19
CA GLN A 94 -39.89 -24.86 -2.57
C GLN A 94 -40.86 -23.95 -3.34
N VAL A 95 -40.62 -22.65 -3.30
CA VAL A 95 -41.24 -21.67 -4.19
C VAL A 95 -40.18 -20.71 -4.70
N ARG A 96 -40.40 -20.21 -5.91
CA ARG A 96 -39.63 -19.13 -6.50
C ARG A 96 -40.61 -18.04 -6.92
N THR A 97 -40.21 -16.79 -6.76
CA THR A 97 -40.97 -15.62 -7.19
C THR A 97 -39.99 -14.67 -7.86
N VAL A 98 -40.27 -14.30 -9.12
CA VAL A 98 -39.51 -13.27 -9.83
C VAL A 98 -40.27 -11.95 -9.69
N LEU A 99 -39.58 -10.92 -9.24
CA LEU A 99 -40.07 -9.57 -9.10
C LEU A 99 -39.64 -8.78 -10.33
N THR A 100 -40.60 -8.38 -11.17
CA THR A 100 -40.33 -7.55 -12.36
C THR A 100 -40.40 -6.05 -12.07
N GLU A 101 -40.90 -5.69 -10.89
CA GLU A 101 -41.06 -4.31 -10.41
C GLU A 101 -40.65 -4.25 -8.94
N ALA A 102 -40.03 -3.14 -8.53
CA ALA A 102 -39.59 -2.93 -7.16
C ALA A 102 -40.80 -2.88 -6.19
N PRO A 103 -40.76 -3.60 -5.05
CA PRO A 103 -41.82 -3.53 -4.05
C PRO A 103 -41.81 -2.14 -3.36
N SER A 104 -42.99 -1.67 -2.96
CA SER A 104 -43.13 -0.38 -2.26
C SER A 104 -42.52 -0.35 -0.85
N GLY A 105 -42.02 -1.48 -0.34
CA GLY A 105 -41.44 -1.66 0.99
C GLY A 105 -40.25 -2.62 0.98
N ASN A 106 -39.72 -2.97 2.15
CA ASN A 106 -38.61 -3.94 2.29
C ASN A 106 -39.07 -5.40 2.34
N ASP A 107 -40.37 -5.62 2.21
CA ASP A 107 -40.96 -6.93 2.40
C ASP A 107 -41.33 -7.57 1.05
N ILE A 108 -41.01 -8.86 0.91
CA ILE A 108 -41.39 -9.70 -0.22
C ILE A 108 -42.39 -10.74 0.28
N GLU A 109 -43.62 -10.66 -0.19
CA GLU A 109 -44.66 -11.64 0.09
C GLU A 109 -44.48 -12.86 -0.83
N LEU A 110 -44.52 -14.06 -0.25
CA LEU A 110 -44.39 -15.30 -1.01
C LEU A 110 -45.73 -16.06 -1.10
N PRO A 111 -45.93 -16.88 -2.16
CA PRO A 111 -47.08 -17.76 -2.23
C PRO A 111 -47.16 -18.72 -1.04
N GLN A 112 -48.39 -19.10 -0.66
CA GLN A 112 -48.62 -20.04 0.43
C GLN A 112 -48.19 -21.46 0.06
N PHE A 113 -47.60 -22.14 1.03
CA PHE A 113 -47.28 -23.57 1.00
C PHE A 113 -48.38 -24.38 1.66
N ARG A 114 -48.35 -25.70 1.44
CA ARG A 114 -49.05 -26.66 2.31
C ARG A 114 -47.99 -27.55 2.94
N LEU A 115 -48.01 -27.63 4.27
CA LEU A 115 -47.08 -28.43 5.05
C LEU A 115 -47.85 -29.33 6.04
N PRO A 116 -47.43 -30.58 6.26
CA PRO A 116 -48.00 -31.44 7.29
C PRO A 116 -47.84 -30.87 8.71
N ALA A 117 -48.97 -30.68 9.40
CA ALA A 117 -48.98 -30.27 10.80
C ALA A 117 -48.36 -31.31 11.74
N GLY A 118 -47.87 -30.85 12.90
CA GLY A 118 -47.21 -31.67 13.93
C GLY A 118 -45.71 -31.88 13.72
N ASN A 119 -45.12 -31.20 12.73
CA ASN A 119 -43.71 -31.36 12.36
C ASN A 119 -42.96 -30.03 12.45
N SER A 120 -41.67 -30.13 12.75
CA SER A 120 -40.74 -29.01 12.74
C SER A 120 -39.97 -28.95 11.42
N TYR A 121 -39.80 -27.74 10.91
CA TYR A 121 -39.14 -27.46 9.64
C TYR A 121 -38.13 -26.33 9.81
N THR A 122 -37.19 -26.26 8.87
CA THR A 122 -36.35 -25.07 8.65
C THR A 122 -36.69 -24.49 7.30
N ALA A 123 -37.16 -23.24 7.27
CA ALA A 123 -37.34 -22.49 6.03
C ALA A 123 -36.10 -21.63 5.79
N VAL A 124 -35.61 -21.63 4.55
CA VAL A 124 -34.41 -20.92 4.12
C VAL A 124 -34.77 -20.08 2.91
N VAL A 125 -34.38 -18.80 2.94
CA VAL A 125 -34.57 -17.86 1.83
C VAL A 125 -33.25 -17.58 1.11
N TRP A 126 -33.35 -17.33 -0.18
CA TRP A 126 -32.28 -16.80 -1.02
C TRP A 126 -32.88 -15.79 -1.98
N VAL A 127 -32.44 -14.53 -1.89
CA VAL A 127 -32.84 -13.46 -2.81
C VAL A 127 -31.63 -13.08 -3.64
N ASP A 128 -31.75 -13.27 -4.95
CA ASP A 128 -30.71 -13.08 -5.95
C ASP A 128 -31.24 -12.27 -7.16
N PHE A 129 -30.40 -12.09 -8.18
CA PHE A 129 -30.74 -11.36 -9.40
C PHE A 129 -30.62 -12.28 -10.61
N VAL A 130 -31.62 -12.23 -11.47
CA VAL A 130 -31.70 -13.01 -12.70
C VAL A 130 -31.79 -12.09 -13.92
N PRO A 131 -31.34 -12.54 -15.11
CA PRO A 131 -31.47 -11.75 -16.32
C PRO A 131 -32.91 -11.28 -16.57
N LYS A 132 -33.07 -10.10 -17.17
CA LYS A 132 -34.39 -9.54 -17.52
C LYS A 132 -35.27 -10.48 -18.37
N SER A 133 -34.65 -11.34 -19.17
CA SER A 133 -35.34 -12.37 -19.98
C SER A 133 -36.10 -13.40 -19.13
N VAL A 134 -35.71 -13.58 -17.86
CA VAL A 134 -36.39 -14.43 -16.90
C VAL A 134 -37.52 -13.63 -16.24
N THR A 135 -38.75 -13.88 -16.68
CA THR A 135 -39.96 -13.25 -16.14
C THR A 135 -40.89 -14.22 -15.41
N SER A 136 -40.55 -15.51 -15.38
CA SER A 136 -41.34 -16.54 -14.71
C SER A 136 -40.51 -17.32 -13.69
N SER A 137 -41.18 -17.81 -12.66
CA SER A 137 -40.58 -18.55 -11.55
C SER A 137 -40.44 -20.06 -11.80
N SER A 138 -40.42 -20.50 -13.07
CA SER A 138 -40.36 -21.91 -13.41
C SER A 138 -39.10 -22.60 -12.85
N THR A 139 -39.20 -23.90 -12.55
CA THR A 139 -38.06 -24.71 -12.14
C THR A 139 -37.04 -24.97 -13.24
N GLU A 140 -37.29 -24.56 -14.48
CA GLU A 140 -36.33 -24.71 -15.59
C GLU A 140 -35.25 -23.61 -15.53
N SER A 141 -35.55 -22.45 -14.93
CA SER A 141 -34.60 -21.34 -14.67
C SER A 141 -34.04 -21.40 -13.24
N ARG A 142 -33.57 -22.59 -12.84
CA ARG A 142 -33.16 -22.93 -11.46
C ARG A 142 -31.94 -22.18 -10.94
N ASN A 143 -31.08 -21.72 -11.84
CA ASN A 143 -29.82 -21.04 -11.54
C ASN A 143 -29.90 -19.58 -12.02
N ASP A 144 -29.07 -18.68 -11.50
CA ASP A 144 -28.92 -17.33 -12.04
C ASP A 144 -27.68 -17.24 -12.96
N TYR A 145 -27.03 -16.07 -13.09
CA TYR A 145 -25.78 -15.93 -13.84
C TYR A 145 -24.54 -16.45 -13.11
N TYR A 146 -24.57 -16.52 -11.77
CA TYR A 146 -23.40 -16.72 -10.91
C TYR A 146 -23.53 -17.90 -9.92
N TRP A 147 -24.75 -18.27 -9.51
CA TRP A 147 -25.03 -19.20 -8.43
C TRP A 147 -25.97 -20.34 -8.86
N LYS A 148 -25.57 -21.55 -8.47
CA LYS A 148 -26.41 -22.75 -8.51
C LYS A 148 -27.30 -22.78 -7.27
N THR A 149 -28.52 -22.24 -7.38
CA THR A 149 -29.46 -22.12 -6.26
C THR A 149 -30.50 -23.24 -6.23
N GLU A 150 -30.26 -24.35 -6.92
CA GLU A 150 -31.14 -25.54 -6.96
C GLU A 150 -31.42 -26.13 -5.59
N ASN A 151 -30.39 -26.19 -4.75
CA ASN A 151 -30.49 -26.60 -3.35
C ASN A 151 -29.75 -25.57 -2.49
N LEU A 152 -30.49 -24.84 -1.66
CA LEU A 152 -29.96 -23.80 -0.79
C LEU A 152 -29.08 -24.36 0.33
N ALA A 153 -29.14 -25.67 0.62
CA ALA A 153 -28.17 -26.33 1.50
C ALA A 153 -26.80 -26.56 0.83
N SER A 154 -26.68 -26.33 -0.48
CA SER A 154 -25.46 -26.57 -1.25
C SER A 154 -25.35 -25.59 -2.43
N VAL A 155 -25.45 -24.28 -2.15
CA VAL A 155 -25.24 -23.25 -3.19
C VAL A 155 -23.77 -23.28 -3.59
N SER A 156 -23.52 -23.30 -4.89
CA SER A 156 -22.17 -23.29 -5.46
C SER A 156 -22.13 -22.37 -6.68
N GLU A 157 -20.95 -21.92 -7.07
CA GLU A 157 -20.80 -21.06 -8.25
C GLU A 157 -21.13 -21.82 -9.55
N LEU A 158 -21.78 -21.13 -10.49
CA LEU A 158 -21.90 -21.60 -11.88
C LEU A 158 -20.52 -21.54 -12.53
N GLN A 159 -20.15 -22.58 -13.26
CA GLN A 159 -18.77 -22.83 -13.72
C GLN A 159 -18.08 -21.58 -14.31
N PHE A 160 -16.95 -21.22 -13.69
CA PHE A 160 -15.87 -20.43 -14.27
C PHE A 160 -15.24 -21.19 -15.43
N THR A 161 -14.75 -20.47 -16.44
CA THR A 161 -13.73 -21.05 -17.32
C THR A 161 -12.40 -20.89 -16.60
N ASP A 162 -11.86 -21.99 -16.08
CA ASP A 162 -10.51 -22.05 -15.46
C ASP A 162 -10.22 -21.03 -14.34
N GLY A 163 -11.24 -20.60 -13.58
CA GLY A 163 -11.08 -19.65 -12.47
C GLY A 163 -10.98 -18.18 -12.89
N LEU A 164 -11.19 -17.88 -14.18
CA LEU A 164 -11.21 -16.53 -14.73
C LEU A 164 -12.64 -15.99 -14.75
N MET A 165 -12.86 -14.82 -14.15
CA MET A 165 -14.15 -14.14 -14.08
C MET A 165 -14.05 -12.73 -14.70
N PRO A 166 -14.73 -12.49 -15.84
CA PRO A 166 -14.86 -11.13 -16.34
C PRO A 166 -15.74 -10.32 -15.40
N ILE A 167 -15.33 -9.09 -15.09
CA ILE A 167 -16.17 -8.13 -14.39
C ILE A 167 -17.12 -7.52 -15.41
N VAL A 168 -18.43 -7.77 -15.24
CA VAL A 168 -19.50 -7.15 -16.05
C VAL A 168 -19.82 -5.73 -15.55
N GLU A 169 -20.55 -4.95 -16.34
CA GLU A 169 -20.87 -3.54 -16.04
C GLU A 169 -21.64 -3.36 -14.70
N THR A 170 -22.45 -4.35 -14.28
CA THR A 170 -23.19 -4.33 -13.00
C THR A 170 -22.75 -5.42 -12.00
N PRO A 171 -21.61 -5.27 -11.30
CA PRO A 171 -21.16 -6.27 -10.31
C PRO A 171 -22.17 -6.51 -9.19
N GLU A 172 -23.03 -5.52 -8.91
CA GLU A 172 -24.18 -5.59 -8.00
C GLU A 172 -25.16 -6.72 -8.33
N ALA A 173 -25.25 -7.17 -9.58
CA ALA A 173 -26.10 -8.29 -9.98
C ALA A 173 -25.65 -9.64 -9.40
N ARG A 174 -24.42 -9.76 -8.87
CA ARG A 174 -23.95 -10.98 -8.19
C ARG A 174 -24.37 -11.04 -6.72
N ASP A 175 -24.83 -9.94 -6.13
CA ASP A 175 -25.20 -9.88 -4.72
C ASP A 175 -26.34 -10.85 -4.38
N ALA A 176 -26.38 -11.34 -3.15
CA ALA A 176 -27.46 -12.19 -2.68
C ALA A 176 -27.67 -12.12 -1.17
N TYR A 177 -28.91 -12.39 -0.76
CA TYR A 177 -29.39 -12.25 0.60
C TYR A 177 -30.01 -13.55 1.08
N THR A 178 -29.67 -13.96 2.29
CA THR A 178 -30.18 -15.21 2.86
C THR A 178 -30.50 -15.07 4.33
N GLY A 179 -31.43 -15.91 4.77
CA GLY A 179 -31.88 -16.04 6.14
C GLY A 179 -32.51 -17.40 6.33
N LEU A 180 -32.67 -17.80 7.57
CA LEU A 180 -33.41 -19.01 7.92
C LEU A 180 -34.32 -18.75 9.11
N ILE A 181 -35.32 -19.61 9.25
CA ILE A 181 -36.13 -19.69 10.45
C ILE A 181 -36.50 -21.13 10.74
N LYS A 182 -36.45 -21.50 12.02
CA LYS A 182 -36.98 -22.78 12.51
C LYS A 182 -38.38 -22.58 13.05
N PHE A 183 -39.30 -23.43 12.63
CA PHE A 183 -40.69 -23.34 13.04
C PHE A 183 -41.36 -24.71 13.14
N THR A 184 -42.43 -24.79 13.90
CA THR A 184 -43.31 -25.97 13.98
C THR A 184 -44.71 -25.58 13.53
N VAL A 185 -45.32 -26.42 12.68
CA VAL A 185 -46.69 -26.24 12.20
C VAL A 185 -47.64 -26.94 13.17
N ASN A 186 -48.54 -26.20 13.81
CA ASN A 186 -49.51 -26.74 14.75
C ASN A 186 -50.76 -27.27 14.01
N ALA A 187 -51.48 -28.19 14.66
CA ALA A 187 -52.70 -28.78 14.10
C ALA A 187 -53.88 -27.79 13.97
N ASP A 188 -53.81 -26.64 14.65
CA ASP A 188 -54.82 -25.58 14.63
C ASP A 188 -54.57 -24.50 13.57
N GLY A 189 -53.52 -24.65 12.74
CA GLY A 189 -53.16 -23.69 11.70
C GLY A 189 -52.22 -22.57 12.15
N THR A 190 -51.74 -22.59 13.40
CA THR A 190 -50.74 -21.63 13.92
C THR A 190 -49.32 -22.18 13.82
N TYR A 191 -48.32 -21.29 14.00
CA TYR A 191 -46.90 -21.65 13.94
C TYR A 191 -46.15 -21.21 15.18
N ASN A 192 -45.26 -22.07 15.70
CA ASN A 192 -44.33 -21.72 16.77
C ASN A 192 -42.94 -21.54 16.19
N ILE A 193 -42.33 -20.37 16.38
CA ILE A 193 -40.95 -20.07 15.97
C ILE A 193 -40.00 -20.53 17.09
N THR A 194 -38.93 -21.24 16.74
CA THR A 194 -38.05 -21.92 17.73
C THR A 194 -36.73 -21.18 18.00
N ASP A 195 -36.46 -20.04 17.35
CA ASP A 195 -35.22 -19.26 17.52
C ASP A 195 -35.41 -18.08 18.50
N GLY A 196 -35.32 -18.34 19.82
CA GLY A 196 -35.09 -17.32 20.87
C GLY A 196 -36.32 -16.74 21.59
N ALA A 197 -36.31 -16.87 22.92
CA ALA A 197 -37.16 -16.27 23.97
C ALA A 197 -38.68 -16.13 23.68
N GLU A 198 -39.42 -17.15 24.14
CA GLU A 198 -40.89 -17.34 24.13
C GLU A 198 -41.46 -17.96 22.85
N ASP A 199 -42.19 -19.07 23.01
CA ASP A 199 -43.00 -19.69 21.95
C ASP A 199 -44.10 -18.70 21.52
N GLN A 200 -43.80 -17.84 20.56
CA GLN A 200 -44.79 -16.97 19.95
C GLN A 200 -45.57 -17.78 18.90
N SER A 201 -46.79 -18.15 19.25
CA SER A 201 -47.76 -18.68 18.30
C SER A 201 -48.22 -17.55 17.38
N ILE A 202 -47.86 -17.63 16.10
CA ILE A 202 -48.28 -16.67 15.07
C ILE A 202 -49.33 -17.30 14.16
N SER A 203 -50.31 -16.49 13.74
CA SER A 203 -51.39 -16.87 12.80
C SER A 203 -51.30 -16.11 11.47
N THR A 204 -50.29 -15.28 11.32
CA THR A 204 -49.97 -14.51 10.11
C THR A 204 -48.82 -15.16 9.34
N ALA A 205 -48.36 -14.53 8.26
CA ALA A 205 -47.16 -14.98 7.55
C ALA A 205 -45.95 -15.05 8.48
N ILE A 206 -45.17 -16.13 8.36
CA ILE A 206 -43.94 -16.35 9.11
C ILE A 206 -42.89 -15.35 8.59
N PRO A 207 -42.35 -14.45 9.42
CA PRO A 207 -41.34 -13.50 9.00
C PRO A 207 -39.97 -14.18 8.91
N ILE A 208 -39.26 -13.97 7.81
CA ILE A 208 -37.85 -14.39 7.65
C ILE A 208 -37.03 -13.16 7.32
N THR A 209 -36.05 -12.83 8.15
CA THR A 209 -35.11 -11.74 7.86
C THR A 209 -33.98 -12.27 6.99
N ALA A 210 -33.92 -11.80 5.74
CA ALA A 210 -32.78 -12.03 4.86
C ALA A 210 -31.71 -10.97 5.11
N THR A 211 -30.45 -11.40 5.20
CA THR A 211 -29.29 -10.52 5.36
C THR A 211 -28.25 -10.88 4.31
N ARG A 212 -27.47 -9.90 3.88
CA ARG A 212 -26.39 -10.14 2.94
C ARG A 212 -25.28 -10.96 3.61
N LYS A 213 -24.74 -11.93 2.88
CA LYS A 213 -23.62 -12.76 3.37
C LYS A 213 -22.33 -12.56 2.56
N PHE A 214 -22.42 -11.83 1.47
CA PHE A 214 -21.30 -11.46 0.62
C PHE A 214 -20.64 -10.18 1.12
N ALA A 215 -19.34 -10.04 0.84
CA ALA A 215 -18.60 -8.80 1.02
C ALA A 215 -18.43 -8.10 -0.33
N LYS A 216 -18.51 -6.77 -0.35
CA LYS A 216 -18.29 -5.97 -1.58
C LYS A 216 -16.85 -5.50 -1.51
N ILE A 217 -16.09 -5.69 -2.57
CA ILE A 217 -14.75 -5.15 -2.69
C ILE A 217 -14.74 -4.12 -3.81
N SER A 218 -14.31 -2.90 -3.49
CA SER A 218 -13.99 -1.88 -4.47
C SER A 218 -12.53 -1.46 -4.30
N LEU A 219 -11.85 -1.27 -5.42
CA LEU A 219 -10.50 -0.74 -5.49
C LEU A 219 -10.55 0.70 -5.97
N ILE A 220 -9.77 1.55 -5.33
CA ILE A 220 -9.56 2.95 -5.70
C ILE A 220 -8.06 3.11 -5.93
N LEU A 221 -7.69 3.48 -7.16
CA LEU A 221 -6.29 3.77 -7.46
C LEU A 221 -5.97 5.21 -7.09
N THR A 222 -4.86 5.43 -6.39
CA THR A 222 -4.49 6.73 -5.83
C THR A 222 -3.15 7.28 -6.33
N ASP A 223 -2.60 6.72 -7.41
CA ASP A 223 -1.32 7.14 -7.99
C ASP A 223 -1.29 8.63 -8.45
N TYR A 224 -2.45 9.16 -8.83
CA TYR A 224 -2.66 10.52 -9.31
C TYR A 224 -3.89 11.18 -8.67
N ASP A 225 -3.86 12.50 -8.60
CA ASP A 225 -4.86 13.28 -7.86
C ASP A 225 -5.98 13.84 -8.76
N ASN A 226 -5.84 13.83 -10.08
CA ASN A 226 -6.84 14.39 -10.97
C ASN A 226 -7.11 13.55 -12.23
N LYS A 227 -8.28 13.77 -12.84
CA LYS A 227 -8.73 13.01 -14.02
C LYS A 227 -7.80 13.16 -15.22
N THR A 228 -7.14 14.31 -15.36
CA THR A 228 -6.21 14.56 -16.48
C THR A 228 -4.94 13.74 -16.32
N GLU A 229 -4.32 13.76 -15.15
CA GLU A 229 -3.13 12.94 -14.85
C GLU A 229 -3.44 11.45 -14.96
N TRP A 230 -4.62 11.01 -14.50
CA TRP A 230 -5.06 9.65 -14.73
C TRP A 230 -5.18 9.36 -16.23
N ALA A 231 -5.88 10.21 -16.98
CA ALA A 231 -6.00 10.02 -18.43
C ALA A 231 -4.61 10.00 -19.10
N ASP A 232 -3.67 10.84 -18.69
CA ASP A 232 -2.31 10.85 -19.24
C ASP A 232 -1.54 9.58 -18.84
N ALA A 233 -1.56 9.18 -17.58
CA ALA A 233 -0.88 7.95 -17.12
C ALA A 233 -1.43 6.69 -17.79
N LEU A 234 -2.72 6.69 -18.10
CA LEU A 234 -3.40 5.57 -18.75
C LEU A 234 -3.20 5.59 -20.27
N ASN A 235 -2.78 6.72 -20.84
CA ASN A 235 -2.58 6.92 -22.29
C ASN A 235 -1.12 7.20 -22.71
N ASN A 236 -0.16 7.40 -21.79
CA ASN A 236 1.20 7.90 -22.11
C ASN A 236 2.38 7.21 -21.39
N LEU A 237 2.22 6.05 -20.75
CA LEU A 237 3.38 5.34 -20.19
C LEU A 237 4.15 4.61 -21.31
N GLY A 238 4.98 5.34 -22.07
CA GLY A 238 5.75 4.82 -23.20
C GLY A 238 4.88 4.22 -24.31
N SER A 239 5.44 3.90 -25.48
CA SER A 239 4.66 3.14 -26.48
C SER A 239 4.31 1.72 -25.99
N ASP A 240 4.99 1.23 -24.95
CA ASP A 240 5.02 -0.18 -24.57
C ASP A 240 4.57 -0.46 -23.11
N ASN A 241 4.23 0.56 -22.30
CA ASN A 241 3.86 0.39 -20.88
C ASN A 241 2.47 0.97 -20.52
N LEU A 242 1.58 1.13 -21.50
CA LEU A 242 0.21 1.62 -21.26
C LEU A 242 -0.59 0.62 -20.42
N LEU A 243 -1.41 1.11 -19.47
CA LEU A 243 -2.32 0.26 -18.71
C LEU A 243 -3.70 0.23 -19.36
N GLU A 244 -3.98 -0.87 -20.05
CA GLU A 244 -5.20 -1.09 -20.81
C GLU A 244 -6.07 -2.20 -20.20
N TYR A 245 -5.55 -2.90 -19.19
CA TYR A 245 -6.24 -4.03 -18.57
C TYR A 245 -5.87 -4.18 -17.11
N LEU A 246 -6.84 -4.55 -16.28
CA LEU A 246 -6.64 -4.85 -14.86
C LEU A 246 -7.11 -6.26 -14.55
N GLY A 247 -6.26 -7.01 -13.84
CA GLY A 247 -6.58 -8.27 -13.20
C GLY A 247 -6.43 -8.17 -11.68
N MET A 248 -7.30 -8.85 -10.94
CA MET A 248 -7.18 -9.09 -9.51
C MET A 248 -7.27 -10.58 -9.23
N GLU A 249 -6.17 -11.18 -8.79
CA GLU A 249 -6.16 -12.50 -8.16
C GLU A 249 -6.70 -12.40 -6.74
N VAL A 250 -7.51 -13.36 -6.33
CA VAL A 250 -7.95 -13.53 -4.95
C VAL A 250 -7.76 -14.98 -4.54
N THR A 251 -7.11 -15.16 -3.40
CA THR A 251 -6.97 -16.45 -2.73
C THR A 251 -7.80 -16.49 -1.45
N ASN A 252 -8.11 -17.69 -0.96
CA ASN A 252 -8.97 -17.93 0.20
C ASN A 252 -10.44 -17.50 -0.02
N LEU A 253 -10.97 -17.76 -1.22
CA LEU A 253 -12.40 -17.58 -1.51
C LEU A 253 -13.18 -18.87 -1.25
N SER A 254 -14.38 -18.74 -0.71
CA SER A 254 -15.33 -19.85 -0.64
C SER A 254 -15.99 -20.06 -1.99
N THR A 255 -16.11 -21.31 -2.44
CA THR A 255 -16.72 -21.69 -3.74
C THR A 255 -18.24 -21.92 -3.65
N GLY A 256 -18.80 -21.73 -2.47
CA GLY A 256 -20.22 -21.94 -2.21
C GLY A 256 -20.68 -21.46 -0.85
N TYR A 257 -21.98 -21.60 -0.59
CA TYR A 257 -22.60 -21.27 0.67
C TYR A 257 -23.67 -22.29 1.04
N ASN A 258 -23.70 -22.70 2.30
CA ASN A 258 -24.77 -23.50 2.86
C ASN A 258 -25.72 -22.58 3.61
N ALA A 259 -26.85 -22.23 2.99
CA ALA A 259 -27.85 -21.36 3.60
C ALA A 259 -28.66 -22.06 4.70
N LEU A 260 -28.68 -23.39 4.74
CA LEU A 260 -29.32 -24.15 5.81
C LEU A 260 -28.50 -24.09 7.12
N THR A 261 -27.17 -24.05 7.03
CA THR A 261 -26.28 -23.90 8.19
C THR A 261 -25.76 -22.47 8.37
N GLN A 262 -26.07 -21.55 7.45
CA GLN A 262 -25.57 -20.18 7.40
C GLN A 262 -24.04 -20.12 7.45
N SER A 263 -23.38 -20.92 6.61
CA SER A 263 -21.92 -21.01 6.60
C SER A 263 -21.36 -21.10 5.18
N PRO A 264 -20.20 -20.48 4.89
CA PRO A 264 -19.44 -20.74 3.67
C PRO A 264 -19.12 -22.24 3.53
N VAL A 265 -19.09 -22.73 2.30
CA VAL A 265 -18.60 -24.09 2.00
C VAL A 265 -17.09 -24.02 1.91
N SER A 266 -16.37 -24.61 2.88
CA SER A 266 -14.91 -24.55 2.93
C SER A 266 -14.29 -24.94 1.59
N ALA A 267 -13.62 -23.98 0.95
CA ALA A 267 -12.85 -24.24 -0.25
C ALA A 267 -11.68 -25.16 0.10
N THR A 268 -11.28 -26.00 -0.84
CA THR A 268 -9.91 -26.49 -0.82
C THR A 268 -9.04 -25.25 -1.07
N PRO A 269 -7.97 -24.98 -0.29
CA PRO A 269 -7.22 -23.71 -0.30
C PRO A 269 -6.47 -23.38 -1.62
N THR A 270 -6.83 -24.01 -2.74
CA THR A 270 -6.10 -24.01 -4.00
C THR A 270 -6.82 -23.32 -5.15
N THR A 271 -8.09 -22.91 -5.01
CA THR A 271 -8.78 -22.19 -6.10
C THR A 271 -8.41 -20.71 -6.06
N GLN A 272 -7.46 -20.33 -6.93
CA GLN A 272 -7.24 -18.94 -7.32
C GLN A 272 -8.42 -18.49 -8.18
N SER A 273 -9.02 -17.35 -7.83
CA SER A 273 -10.00 -16.69 -8.70
C SER A 273 -9.40 -15.40 -9.22
N TYR A 274 -9.52 -15.17 -10.52
CA TYR A 274 -9.05 -13.94 -11.16
C TYR A 274 -10.24 -13.14 -11.66
N PHE A 275 -10.39 -11.93 -11.14
CA PHE A 275 -11.34 -10.94 -11.63
C PHE A 275 -10.64 -10.03 -12.61
N HIS A 276 -11.24 -9.77 -13.76
CA HIS A 276 -10.51 -9.01 -14.78
C HIS A 276 -11.43 -8.20 -15.69
N ARG A 277 -10.92 -7.07 -16.19
CA ARG A 277 -11.62 -6.23 -17.17
C ARG A 277 -10.66 -5.34 -17.96
N PRO A 278 -11.03 -4.96 -19.21
CA PRO A 278 -10.34 -3.89 -19.91
C PRO A 278 -10.57 -2.55 -19.23
N PHE A 279 -9.67 -1.63 -19.53
CA PHE A 279 -9.64 -0.27 -19.03
C PHE A 279 -9.46 0.71 -20.19
N ASP A 280 -10.35 1.70 -20.30
CA ASP A 280 -10.24 2.77 -21.29
C ASP A 280 -10.81 4.08 -20.74
N VAL A 281 -9.94 5.06 -20.45
CA VAL A 281 -10.34 6.44 -20.11
C VAL A 281 -10.09 7.33 -21.32
N ALA A 282 -10.99 7.23 -22.29
CA ALA A 282 -10.83 7.81 -23.62
C ALA A 282 -10.73 9.35 -23.68
N SER A 283 -11.05 10.12 -22.61
CA SER A 283 -10.71 11.55 -22.56
C SER A 283 -10.83 12.21 -21.19
N ALA A 284 -9.83 13.03 -20.86
CA ALA A 284 -9.84 14.00 -19.75
C ALA A 284 -10.97 15.07 -19.82
N THR A 285 -11.80 15.04 -20.86
CA THR A 285 -12.87 16.02 -21.12
C THR A 285 -14.29 15.51 -20.84
N SER A 286 -14.45 14.24 -20.47
CA SER A 286 -15.78 13.71 -20.13
C SER A 286 -16.29 14.36 -18.84
N THR A 287 -17.38 15.14 -18.96
CA THR A 287 -18.17 15.62 -17.82
C THR A 287 -19.09 14.53 -17.26
N SER A 288 -19.08 13.32 -17.83
CA SER A 288 -19.84 12.20 -17.28
C SER A 288 -19.03 11.51 -16.18
N ASP A 289 -19.71 11.13 -15.09
CA ASP A 289 -19.10 10.45 -13.94
C ASP A 289 -18.67 9.00 -14.27
N HIS A 290 -18.94 8.52 -15.49
CA HIS A 290 -18.81 7.14 -15.94
C HIS A 290 -18.19 7.13 -17.34
N VAL A 291 -16.90 6.77 -17.47
CA VAL A 291 -16.24 6.59 -18.78
C VAL A 291 -15.95 5.11 -18.94
N ASN A 292 -16.57 4.44 -19.92
CA ASN A 292 -16.38 3.01 -20.21
C ASN A 292 -16.44 2.09 -18.95
N GLY A 293 -17.37 2.39 -18.03
CA GLY A 293 -17.56 1.63 -16.79
C GLY A 293 -16.53 1.90 -15.69
N VAL A 294 -15.70 2.95 -15.80
CA VAL A 294 -14.85 3.48 -14.72
C VAL A 294 -15.63 4.57 -13.98
N LYS A 295 -15.93 4.32 -12.70
CA LYS A 295 -16.56 5.29 -11.79
C LYS A 295 -15.48 6.16 -11.15
N TRP A 296 -15.81 7.38 -10.76
CA TRP A 296 -14.86 8.30 -10.12
C TRP A 296 -15.22 8.57 -8.66
N TYR A 297 -14.22 8.50 -7.78
CA TYR A 297 -14.29 8.92 -6.39
C TYR A 297 -13.69 10.32 -6.24
N GLN A 298 -14.48 11.26 -5.72
CA GLN A 298 -14.00 12.60 -5.38
C GLN A 298 -13.64 12.66 -3.89
N ASP A 299 -12.41 13.10 -3.59
CA ASP A 299 -11.90 13.31 -2.23
C ASP A 299 -11.37 14.75 -2.10
N GLY A 300 -12.21 15.66 -1.63
CA GLY A 300 -11.94 17.09 -1.70
C GLY A 300 -11.82 17.57 -3.15
N ASP A 301 -10.64 18.09 -3.52
CA ASP A 301 -10.32 18.55 -4.87
C ASP A 301 -9.73 17.43 -5.76
N LYS A 302 -9.56 16.22 -5.22
CA LYS A 302 -8.92 15.09 -5.89
C LYS A 302 -9.94 14.12 -6.51
N PHE A 303 -9.53 13.43 -7.57
CA PHE A 303 -10.35 12.47 -8.33
C PHE A 303 -9.58 11.18 -8.61
N TYR A 304 -10.17 10.05 -8.21
CA TYR A 304 -9.57 8.72 -8.30
C TYR A 304 -10.51 7.73 -9.03
N PRO A 305 -9.99 6.83 -9.90
CA PRO A 305 -10.80 5.81 -10.53
C PRO A 305 -11.17 4.70 -9.54
N ILE A 306 -12.44 4.27 -9.60
CA ILE A 306 -13.00 3.17 -8.81
C ILE A 306 -13.20 1.96 -9.71
N PHE A 307 -12.78 0.81 -9.22
CA PHE A 307 -13.02 -0.50 -9.79
C PHE A 307 -13.86 -1.30 -8.81
N ASP A 308 -15.13 -1.50 -9.15
CA ASP A 308 -15.97 -2.45 -8.43
C ASP A 308 -15.57 -3.87 -8.87
N LEU A 309 -14.91 -4.60 -7.96
CA LEU A 309 -14.20 -5.82 -8.34
C LEU A 309 -15.07 -7.07 -8.19
N ASN A 310 -15.84 -7.20 -7.09
CA ASN A 310 -17.01 -8.08 -7.00
C ASN A 310 -17.67 -8.20 -5.60
N TYR A 311 -18.73 -9.01 -5.56
CA TYR A 311 -19.30 -9.66 -4.37
C TYR A 311 -18.66 -11.03 -4.16
N VAL A 312 -18.07 -11.27 -2.98
CA VAL A 312 -17.35 -12.51 -2.67
C VAL A 312 -17.79 -13.11 -1.34
N ILE A 313 -17.74 -14.45 -1.23
CA ILE A 313 -18.01 -15.17 0.02
C ILE A 313 -16.68 -15.40 0.75
N PRO A 314 -16.50 -14.83 1.96
CA PRO A 314 -15.32 -15.11 2.76
C PRO A 314 -15.20 -16.61 3.08
N GLU A 315 -13.97 -17.15 3.09
CA GLU A 315 -13.70 -18.56 3.45
C GLU A 315 -14.32 -18.93 4.82
N LYS A 316 -14.39 -17.95 5.72
CA LYS A 316 -14.89 -18.09 7.09
C LYS A 316 -15.92 -17.01 7.37
N ALA A 317 -16.98 -17.35 8.10
CA ALA A 317 -17.90 -16.34 8.61
C ALA A 317 -17.25 -15.57 9.78
N GLY A 318 -17.50 -14.26 9.86
CA GLY A 318 -17.11 -13.43 11.01
C GLY A 318 -15.90 -12.53 10.77
N LYS A 319 -15.36 -11.98 11.87
CA LYS A 319 -14.36 -10.89 11.88
C LYS A 319 -12.92 -11.31 11.52
N ASP A 320 -12.63 -12.60 11.54
CA ASP A 320 -11.28 -13.14 11.35
C ASP A 320 -11.03 -13.58 9.90
N ALA A 321 -11.96 -13.28 8.97
CA ALA A 321 -11.81 -13.64 7.57
C ALA A 321 -10.89 -12.66 6.84
N THR A 322 -9.93 -13.21 6.11
CA THR A 322 -8.96 -12.43 5.33
C THR A 322 -8.75 -13.02 3.94
N TYR A 323 -8.41 -12.17 2.98
CA TYR A 323 -7.97 -12.57 1.65
C TYR A 323 -6.51 -12.23 1.41
N SER A 324 -5.91 -12.90 0.44
CA SER A 324 -4.71 -12.40 -0.22
C SER A 324 -5.07 -12.00 -1.64
N LEU A 325 -4.74 -10.77 -1.99
CA LEU A 325 -5.07 -10.12 -3.25
C LEU A 325 -3.80 -9.88 -4.05
N SER A 326 -3.84 -10.10 -5.36
CA SER A 326 -2.82 -9.65 -6.31
C SER A 326 -3.46 -8.77 -7.37
N PHE A 327 -3.09 -7.49 -7.44
CA PHE A 327 -3.53 -6.58 -8.48
C PHE A 327 -2.48 -6.52 -9.57
N LYS A 328 -2.88 -6.78 -10.81
CA LYS A 328 -2.01 -6.86 -11.98
C LYS A 328 -2.52 -5.92 -13.06
N GLY A 329 -1.66 -5.03 -13.52
CA GLY A 329 -1.92 -4.13 -14.64
C GLY A 329 -1.21 -4.61 -15.90
N TYR A 330 -1.90 -4.57 -17.05
CA TYR A 330 -1.35 -5.03 -18.32
C TYR A 330 -1.46 -3.98 -19.43
N ASN A 331 -0.45 -3.99 -20.29
CA ASN A 331 -0.52 -3.49 -21.65
C ASN A 331 -1.02 -4.60 -22.57
N VAL A 332 -1.84 -4.26 -23.57
CA VAL A 332 -2.55 -5.22 -24.41
C VAL A 332 -2.38 -4.91 -25.90
N ASP A 333 -1.84 -5.85 -26.65
CA ASP A 333 -1.78 -5.74 -28.12
C ASP A 333 -3.10 -6.19 -28.75
N GLY A 334 -3.93 -5.23 -29.17
CA GLY A 334 -5.19 -5.47 -29.88
C GLY A 334 -6.37 -5.77 -28.95
N THR A 335 -7.12 -6.85 -29.21
CA THR A 335 -8.30 -7.26 -28.41
C THR A 335 -8.29 -8.75 -28.03
N PRO A 336 -7.19 -9.26 -27.44
CA PRO A 336 -7.10 -10.65 -27.00
C PRO A 336 -8.07 -10.95 -25.86
N SER A 337 -8.47 -12.22 -25.74
CA SER A 337 -9.23 -12.71 -24.59
C SER A 337 -8.27 -13.02 -23.45
N PHE A 338 -8.60 -12.63 -22.22
CA PHE A 338 -7.76 -12.89 -21.05
C PHE A 338 -7.64 -14.40 -20.77
N THR A 339 -6.41 -14.89 -20.56
CA THR A 339 -6.09 -16.32 -20.43
C THR A 339 -5.46 -16.65 -19.06
N ALA A 340 -5.38 -17.94 -18.74
CA ALA A 340 -4.71 -18.41 -17.53
C ALA A 340 -3.20 -18.12 -17.57
N ASP A 341 -2.58 -18.13 -18.76
CA ASP A 341 -1.15 -17.84 -18.92
C ASP A 341 -0.87 -16.34 -18.68
N ALA A 342 -1.74 -15.44 -19.16
CA ALA A 342 -1.66 -14.02 -18.83
C ALA A 342 -1.85 -13.77 -17.32
N ALA A 343 -2.82 -14.46 -16.70
CA ALA A 343 -3.07 -14.37 -15.26
C ALA A 343 -1.88 -14.86 -14.41
N ALA A 344 -1.10 -15.82 -14.91
CA ALA A 344 0.05 -16.41 -14.23
C ALA A 344 1.33 -15.56 -14.30
N LEU A 345 1.34 -14.45 -15.05
CA LEU A 345 2.48 -13.53 -15.09
C LEU A 345 2.78 -12.97 -13.69
N ALA A 346 4.05 -12.99 -13.30
CA ALA A 346 4.53 -12.55 -11.99
C ALA A 346 5.72 -11.59 -12.05
N GLU A 347 6.31 -11.38 -13.23
CA GLU A 347 7.46 -10.51 -13.45
C GLU A 347 7.05 -9.34 -14.35
N ILE A 348 7.37 -8.11 -13.94
CA ILE A 348 7.12 -6.91 -14.76
C ILE A 348 7.87 -7.04 -16.09
N ASN A 349 7.23 -6.60 -17.18
CA ASN A 349 7.63 -6.75 -18.57
C ASN A 349 7.56 -8.18 -19.15
N ALA A 350 7.14 -9.17 -18.37
CA ALA A 350 6.84 -10.49 -18.94
C ALA A 350 5.56 -10.44 -19.79
N GLU A 351 5.52 -11.25 -20.85
CA GLU A 351 4.44 -11.27 -21.83
C GLU A 351 3.84 -12.67 -21.97
N ALA A 352 2.51 -12.75 -22.09
CA ALA A 352 1.79 -13.96 -22.44
C ALA A 352 0.50 -13.60 -23.19
N ASP A 353 0.22 -14.29 -24.30
CA ASP A 353 -1.02 -14.18 -25.08
C ASP A 353 -1.44 -12.75 -25.47
N GLY A 354 -0.46 -11.87 -25.71
CA GLY A 354 -0.72 -10.46 -26.07
C GLY A 354 -0.94 -9.53 -24.88
N PHE A 355 -0.75 -10.02 -23.65
CA PHE A 355 -0.71 -9.24 -22.41
C PHE A 355 0.72 -9.10 -21.92
N LYS A 356 1.17 -7.86 -21.72
CA LYS A 356 2.44 -7.54 -21.06
C LYS A 356 2.16 -7.03 -19.66
N LEU A 357 2.73 -7.65 -18.63
CA LEU A 357 2.55 -7.19 -17.25
C LEU A 357 3.34 -5.90 -17.03
N VAL A 358 2.66 -4.81 -16.70
CA VAL A 358 3.28 -3.48 -16.48
C VAL A 358 3.23 -3.03 -15.02
N ALA A 359 2.35 -3.62 -14.21
CA ALA A 359 2.30 -3.35 -12.77
C ALA A 359 1.81 -4.57 -11.99
N ILE A 360 2.34 -4.76 -10.77
CA ILE A 360 1.89 -5.79 -9.82
C ILE A 360 1.93 -5.27 -8.38
N ARG A 361 0.93 -5.67 -7.59
CA ARG A 361 0.83 -5.39 -6.15
C ARG A 361 0.17 -6.53 -5.41
N ASN A 362 0.75 -6.97 -4.29
CA ASN A 362 0.15 -7.98 -3.45
C ASN A 362 -0.22 -7.43 -2.07
N ALA A 363 -1.40 -7.79 -1.59
CA ALA A 363 -1.85 -7.49 -0.25
C ALA A 363 -2.34 -8.78 0.41
N SER A 364 -1.60 -9.31 1.37
CA SER A 364 -2.07 -10.46 2.15
C SER A 364 -2.81 -10.02 3.40
N ASN A 365 -3.62 -10.93 3.94
CA ASN A 365 -4.37 -10.73 5.17
C ASN A 365 -5.35 -9.54 5.12
N VAL A 366 -5.85 -9.20 3.93
CA VAL A 366 -6.84 -8.14 3.74
C VAL A 366 -8.12 -8.52 4.49
N PRO A 367 -8.51 -7.77 5.55
CA PRO A 367 -9.66 -8.13 6.34
C PRO A 367 -10.95 -7.92 5.55
N VAL A 368 -11.81 -8.94 5.55
CA VAL A 368 -13.08 -8.91 4.82
C VAL A 368 -14.19 -9.41 5.72
N ARG A 369 -15.31 -8.68 5.74
CA ARG A 369 -16.46 -9.00 6.58
C ARG A 369 -17.69 -9.26 5.74
N THR A 370 -18.45 -10.27 6.12
CA THR A 370 -19.80 -10.49 5.59
C THR A 370 -20.65 -9.25 5.88
N ASN A 371 -21.46 -8.79 4.92
CA ASN A 371 -22.29 -7.59 5.06
C ASN A 371 -21.48 -6.28 5.23
N ALA A 372 -20.24 -6.23 4.74
CA ALA A 372 -19.46 -4.99 4.69
C ALA A 372 -19.11 -4.59 3.24
N HIS A 373 -18.71 -3.33 3.10
CA HIS A 373 -18.02 -2.81 1.91
C HIS A 373 -16.55 -2.60 2.28
N THR A 374 -15.68 -3.42 1.72
CA THR A 374 -14.23 -3.27 1.82
C THR A 374 -13.78 -2.39 0.66
N ILE A 375 -13.26 -1.21 0.99
CA ILE A 375 -12.66 -0.27 0.04
C ILE A 375 -11.15 -0.38 0.17
N ILE A 376 -10.48 -0.64 -0.93
CA ILE A 376 -9.03 -0.76 -1.00
C ILE A 376 -8.53 0.47 -1.74
N LYS A 377 -7.82 1.37 -1.05
CA LYS A 377 -7.14 2.51 -1.65
C LYS A 377 -5.67 2.16 -1.81
N MET A 378 -5.14 2.19 -3.02
CA MET A 378 -3.74 1.85 -3.25
C MET A 378 -3.16 2.52 -4.48
N ASN A 379 -1.83 2.57 -4.50
CA ASN A 379 -1.04 2.99 -5.65
C ASN A 379 -0.55 1.76 -6.42
N LEU A 380 -0.89 1.66 -7.69
CA LEU A 380 -0.49 0.57 -8.58
C LEU A 380 0.95 0.76 -9.09
N TYR A 381 1.40 2.00 -9.28
CA TYR A 381 2.74 2.39 -9.75
C TYR A 381 3.64 2.85 -8.60
N LYS A 382 3.15 3.73 -7.71
CA LYS A 382 3.94 4.28 -6.59
C LYS A 382 3.92 3.35 -5.36
N ALA A 383 4.94 2.55 -5.17
CA ALA A 383 4.88 1.35 -4.32
C ALA A 383 5.08 1.60 -2.82
N TYR A 384 4.16 2.31 -2.15
CA TYR A 384 4.44 2.75 -0.77
C TYR A 384 3.45 2.31 0.31
N SER A 385 2.22 1.89 0.00
CA SER A 385 1.31 1.17 0.93
C SER A 385 -0.05 0.86 0.28
N CYS A 386 -0.80 -0.10 0.85
CA CYS A 386 -2.22 -0.32 0.58
C CYS A 386 -3.03 0.07 1.83
N THR A 387 -3.98 1.00 1.70
CA THR A 387 -4.90 1.35 2.78
C THR A 387 -6.24 0.66 2.56
N VAL A 388 -6.65 -0.18 3.51
CA VAL A 388 -7.95 -0.84 3.49
C VAL A 388 -8.89 -0.14 4.45
N THR A 389 -10.01 0.34 3.94
CA THR A 389 -11.11 0.88 4.72
C THR A 389 -12.27 -0.11 4.68
N ILE A 390 -12.68 -0.62 5.85
CA ILE A 390 -13.87 -1.44 5.98
C ILE A 390 -15.01 -0.57 6.48
N VAL A 391 -16.11 -0.58 5.73
CA VAL A 391 -17.37 0.07 6.11
C VAL A 391 -18.38 -1.02 6.48
N ASP A 392 -18.72 -1.12 7.77
CA ASP A 392 -19.72 -2.05 8.31
C ASP A 392 -20.95 -1.29 8.86
N GLU A 393 -22.13 -1.67 8.38
CA GLU A 393 -23.41 -1.01 8.63
C GLU A 393 -23.95 -1.23 10.05
N PHE A 394 -23.61 -2.33 10.74
CA PHE A 394 -24.20 -2.63 12.06
C PHE A 394 -23.52 -1.91 13.24
N THR A 395 -22.28 -1.46 13.05
CA THR A 395 -21.50 -0.81 14.12
C THR A 395 -21.19 0.66 13.82
N GLY A 396 -21.57 1.18 12.64
CA GLY A 396 -21.17 2.51 12.19
C GLY A 396 -19.65 2.65 12.01
N GLY A 397 -18.95 1.51 11.94
CA GLY A 397 -17.49 1.43 12.05
C GLY A 397 -16.81 1.66 10.71
N THR A 398 -16.05 2.76 10.61
CA THR A 398 -14.98 2.92 9.62
C THR A 398 -13.70 2.38 10.26
N GLU A 399 -13.36 1.14 9.96
CA GLU A 399 -12.07 0.59 10.36
C GLU A 399 -11.08 0.84 9.23
N ASN A 400 -10.06 1.64 9.51
CA ASN A 400 -8.93 1.82 8.61
C ASN A 400 -7.80 0.90 9.06
N VAL A 401 -7.35 0.05 8.15
CA VAL A 401 -6.23 -0.87 8.32
C VAL A 401 -5.22 -0.57 7.21
N VAL A 402 -4.01 -0.18 7.59
CA VAL A 402 -2.89 -0.06 6.64
C VAL A 402 -2.25 -1.44 6.53
N ILE A 403 -2.07 -1.92 5.30
CA ILE A 403 -1.44 -3.20 4.99
C ILE A 403 -0.20 -2.92 4.14
N ASP A 404 0.93 -3.49 4.57
CA ASP A 404 2.18 -3.44 3.83
C ASP A 404 2.07 -4.35 2.58
N ASP A 405 2.64 -3.90 1.45
CA ASP A 405 2.72 -4.70 0.22
C ASP A 405 3.64 -5.91 0.46
N ASP A 406 3.09 -7.11 0.30
CA ASP A 406 3.81 -8.35 0.58
C ASP A 406 4.74 -8.79 -0.56
N ASP A 407 4.57 -8.23 -1.77
CA ASP A 407 5.22 -8.73 -2.98
C ASP A 407 6.69 -8.34 -3.12
N LYS A 408 7.11 -7.34 -2.36
CA LYS A 408 8.39 -6.67 -2.58
C LYS A 408 9.49 -7.08 -1.60
N LYS A 409 9.29 -8.14 -0.82
CA LYS A 409 10.36 -8.74 -0.01
C LYS A 409 11.48 -9.21 -0.93
N GLN A 410 12.70 -8.75 -0.71
CA GLN A 410 13.86 -9.04 -1.58
C GLN A 410 13.68 -8.58 -3.05
N SER A 411 13.00 -7.46 -3.28
CA SER A 411 12.82 -6.91 -4.63
C SER A 411 13.63 -5.63 -4.86
N THR A 412 13.75 -5.29 -6.14
CA THR A 412 14.18 -3.98 -6.61
C THR A 412 13.00 -3.35 -7.34
N ASP A 413 12.73 -2.10 -7.02
CA ASP A 413 11.67 -1.29 -7.59
C ASP A 413 12.29 -0.08 -8.25
N ASP A 414 11.81 0.32 -9.42
CA ASP A 414 12.33 1.51 -10.08
C ASP A 414 11.27 2.27 -10.90
N HIS A 415 11.45 3.59 -10.95
CA HIS A 415 10.57 4.51 -11.69
C HIS A 415 11.32 5.79 -12.06
N PHE A 416 10.72 6.60 -12.93
CA PHE A 416 11.26 7.88 -13.37
C PHE A 416 10.45 9.05 -12.81
N ILE A 417 11.12 10.19 -12.57
CA ILE A 417 10.52 11.45 -12.13
C ILE A 417 10.96 12.60 -13.05
N PRO A 418 10.02 13.29 -13.74
CA PRO A 418 8.57 13.05 -13.74
C PRO A 418 8.18 11.70 -14.34
N GLU A 419 7.05 11.14 -13.90
CA GLU A 419 6.59 9.83 -14.35
C GLU A 419 6.45 9.77 -15.89
N GLY A 420 7.02 8.75 -16.51
CA GLY A 420 7.02 8.58 -17.97
C GLY A 420 8.08 9.40 -18.73
N ASP A 421 8.89 10.23 -18.06
CA ASP A 421 10.06 10.89 -18.67
C ASP A 421 11.33 10.05 -18.44
N GLU A 422 11.72 9.27 -19.43
CA GLU A 422 12.97 8.47 -19.39
C GLU A 422 14.24 9.32 -19.24
N ASN A 423 14.15 10.65 -19.41
CA ASN A 423 15.26 11.59 -19.17
C ASN A 423 15.17 12.29 -17.81
N GLY A 424 14.13 11.96 -17.03
CA GLY A 424 13.95 12.43 -15.66
C GLY A 424 14.94 11.80 -14.68
N ALA A 425 14.73 12.06 -13.39
CA ALA A 425 15.45 11.36 -12.34
C ALA A 425 15.00 9.88 -12.32
N HIS A 426 15.93 8.94 -12.30
CA HIS A 426 15.66 7.51 -12.17
C HIS A 426 15.88 7.09 -10.73
N ILE A 427 14.83 6.55 -10.10
CA ILE A 427 14.79 6.16 -8.69
C ILE A 427 14.80 4.63 -8.65
N VAL A 428 15.67 4.05 -7.83
CA VAL A 428 15.78 2.61 -7.61
C VAL A 428 15.74 2.33 -6.11
N VAL A 429 14.75 1.57 -5.67
CA VAL A 429 14.53 1.18 -4.27
C VAL A 429 14.82 -0.32 -4.10
N VAL A 430 15.81 -0.65 -3.26
CA VAL A 430 16.14 -2.04 -2.92
C VAL A 430 15.53 -2.41 -1.58
N ARG A 431 14.80 -3.52 -1.51
CA ARG A 431 14.07 -3.94 -0.30
C ARG A 431 14.60 -5.21 0.34
N GLY A 432 14.49 -5.26 1.67
CA GLY A 432 14.85 -6.39 2.50
C GLY A 432 13.78 -7.48 2.58
N ASN A 433 14.05 -8.51 3.37
CA ASN A 433 13.13 -9.64 3.60
C ASN A 433 11.86 -9.24 4.36
N ASP A 434 11.89 -8.09 5.01
CA ASP A 434 10.77 -7.47 5.74
C ASP A 434 9.95 -6.52 4.87
N GLY A 435 10.31 -6.36 3.59
CA GLY A 435 9.67 -5.44 2.65
C GLY A 435 10.04 -3.97 2.86
N LYS A 436 10.96 -3.66 3.80
CA LYS A 436 11.47 -2.30 4.04
C LYS A 436 12.66 -1.98 3.13
N ALA A 437 12.83 -0.70 2.80
CA ALA A 437 13.92 -0.23 1.97
C ALA A 437 15.25 -0.35 2.72
N ILE A 438 16.27 -0.89 2.04
CA ILE A 438 17.65 -0.99 2.51
C ILE A 438 18.53 0.08 1.84
N SER A 439 18.26 0.41 0.58
CA SER A 439 18.90 1.51 -0.13
C SER A 439 17.94 2.15 -1.12
N ILE A 440 18.15 3.43 -1.38
CA ILE A 440 17.46 4.20 -2.42
C ILE A 440 18.54 4.89 -3.25
N ASP A 441 18.67 4.50 -4.51
CA ASP A 441 19.61 5.09 -5.45
C ASP A 441 18.85 5.97 -6.45
N ILE A 442 19.25 7.23 -6.58
CA ILE A 442 18.61 8.23 -7.42
C ILE A 442 19.65 8.82 -8.36
N THR A 443 19.39 8.77 -9.66
CA THR A 443 20.26 9.32 -10.71
C THR A 443 19.51 10.32 -11.56
N GLY A 444 20.20 11.25 -12.24
CA GLY A 444 19.55 12.21 -13.14
C GLY A 444 18.86 13.39 -12.46
N ILE A 445 19.20 13.68 -11.19
CA ILE A 445 18.66 14.85 -10.49
C ILE A 445 19.14 16.13 -11.18
N ASN A 446 18.22 17.09 -11.33
CA ASN A 446 18.48 18.44 -11.79
C ASN A 446 17.56 19.43 -11.06
N LYS A 447 17.75 20.72 -11.28
CA LYS A 447 16.94 21.77 -10.64
C LYS A 447 15.43 21.71 -10.95
N ASP A 448 15.03 21.09 -12.06
CA ASP A 448 13.64 21.06 -12.51
C ASP A 448 12.86 19.87 -11.90
N ASN A 449 13.55 18.80 -11.49
CA ASN A 449 12.93 17.60 -10.89
C ASN A 449 13.22 17.40 -9.40
N PHE A 450 14.11 18.18 -8.78
CA PHE A 450 14.53 18.00 -7.39
C PHE A 450 13.36 17.99 -6.40
N ASP A 451 12.43 18.95 -6.48
CA ASP A 451 11.30 19.03 -5.55
C ASP A 451 10.39 17.79 -5.65
N LEU A 452 10.18 17.28 -6.88
CA LEU A 452 9.40 16.05 -7.10
C LEU A 452 10.10 14.81 -6.53
N VAL A 453 11.44 14.78 -6.57
CA VAL A 453 12.24 13.71 -5.95
C VAL A 453 12.10 13.76 -4.42
N ILE A 454 12.10 14.95 -3.81
CA ILE A 454 11.87 15.11 -2.37
C ILE A 454 10.45 14.63 -2.00
N ASP A 455 9.43 15.05 -2.75
CA ASP A 455 8.04 14.61 -2.53
C ASP A 455 7.88 13.08 -2.61
N ASP A 456 8.53 12.43 -3.59
CA ASP A 456 8.50 10.98 -3.73
C ASP A 456 9.19 10.28 -2.56
N LEU A 457 10.35 10.78 -2.13
CA LEU A 457 11.04 10.29 -0.93
C LEU A 457 10.15 10.37 0.32
N VAL A 458 9.40 11.46 0.50
CA VAL A 458 8.43 11.62 1.60
C VAL A 458 7.30 10.57 1.52
N ALA A 459 6.82 10.28 0.31
CA ALA A 459 5.82 9.23 0.09
C ALA A 459 6.35 7.84 0.49
N MET A 460 7.66 7.61 0.44
CA MET A 460 8.31 6.35 0.82
C MET A 460 8.42 6.11 2.33
N LYS A 461 7.94 7.00 3.21
CA LYS A 461 8.13 6.88 4.67
C LYS A 461 7.71 5.51 5.25
N ASN A 462 6.71 4.86 4.67
CA ASN A 462 6.23 3.56 5.12
C ASN A 462 7.16 2.40 4.74
N LEU A 463 8.08 2.62 3.79
CA LEU A 463 9.16 1.69 3.44
C LEU A 463 10.33 1.80 4.39
N SER A 464 10.43 2.86 5.19
CA SER A 464 11.52 2.99 6.14
C SER A 464 11.27 2.14 7.39
N SER A 465 12.36 1.66 7.99
CA SER A 465 12.29 1.01 9.29
C SER A 465 12.07 2.04 10.39
N THR A 466 11.32 1.66 11.43
CA THR A 466 11.19 2.48 12.64
C THR A 466 12.48 2.52 13.45
N ALA A 467 13.41 1.58 13.23
CA ALA A 467 14.71 1.55 13.89
C ALA A 467 15.74 2.33 13.06
N ASP A 468 16.33 3.36 13.68
CA ASP A 468 17.26 4.30 13.03
C ASP A 468 18.46 3.62 12.37
N ASN A 469 19.00 2.55 12.96
CA ASN A 469 20.17 1.84 12.46
C ASN A 469 19.89 0.94 11.24
N THR A 470 18.63 0.83 10.82
CA THR A 470 18.22 0.04 9.66
C THR A 470 17.44 0.86 8.64
N LYS A 471 17.42 2.20 8.77
CA LYS A 471 16.86 3.07 7.73
C LYS A 471 17.73 3.01 6.47
N PRO A 472 17.14 3.15 5.27
CA PRO A 472 17.89 3.11 4.02
C PRO A 472 18.86 4.29 3.91
N VAL A 473 20.02 4.06 3.28
CA VAL A 473 20.86 5.15 2.78
C VAL A 473 20.29 5.65 1.46
N ILE A 474 20.19 6.98 1.30
CA ILE A 474 19.75 7.60 0.04
C ILE A 474 20.97 8.11 -0.72
N ASN A 475 21.26 7.53 -1.90
CA ASN A 475 22.33 7.99 -2.78
C ASN A 475 21.73 8.79 -3.93
N MET A 476 21.98 10.10 -3.95
CA MET A 476 21.48 11.05 -4.94
C MET A 476 22.62 11.47 -5.87
N SER A 477 22.39 11.40 -7.18
CA SER A 477 23.34 11.87 -8.19
C SER A 477 22.68 12.67 -9.30
N GLY A 478 23.36 13.74 -9.74
CA GLY A 478 22.76 14.70 -10.66
C GLY A 478 23.74 15.68 -11.32
N THR A 479 23.18 16.61 -12.08
CA THR A 479 23.92 17.72 -12.70
C THR A 479 23.98 18.91 -11.76
N ASP A 480 22.82 19.45 -11.40
CA ASP A 480 22.59 20.64 -10.60
C ASP A 480 21.36 20.45 -9.68
N ILE A 481 21.11 21.42 -8.81
CA ILE A 481 19.98 21.42 -7.87
C ILE A 481 19.42 22.84 -7.77
N PRO A 482 18.21 23.03 -7.22
CA PRO A 482 17.70 24.35 -6.89
C PRO A 482 18.63 25.10 -5.93
N ASN A 483 18.51 26.42 -5.92
CA ASN A 483 19.28 27.27 -5.02
C ASN A 483 18.34 28.32 -4.39
N PRO A 484 17.88 28.11 -3.14
CA PRO A 484 18.23 27.00 -2.25
C PRO A 484 17.59 25.66 -2.64
N ALA A 485 18.24 24.55 -2.25
CA ALA A 485 17.67 23.20 -2.24
C ALA A 485 17.22 22.85 -0.82
N ASP A 486 15.93 22.59 -0.64
CA ASP A 486 15.30 22.35 0.65
C ASP A 486 15.09 20.86 0.90
N PHE A 487 15.54 20.38 2.06
CA PHE A 487 15.36 19.00 2.52
C PHE A 487 14.38 18.92 3.71
N SER A 488 13.71 20.02 4.07
CA SER A 488 12.89 20.12 5.28
C SER A 488 11.77 19.08 5.34
N ASP A 489 11.19 18.70 4.20
CA ASP A 489 10.12 17.69 4.15
C ASP A 489 10.60 16.26 4.48
N LEU A 490 11.92 15.99 4.45
CA LEU A 490 12.48 14.68 4.82
C LEU A 490 12.65 14.47 6.33
N GLU A 491 12.23 15.42 7.16
CA GLU A 491 12.41 15.36 8.61
C GLU A 491 11.84 14.06 9.23
N GLY A 492 12.72 13.29 9.87
CA GLY A 492 12.41 12.24 10.84
C GLY A 492 12.02 10.84 10.32
N ASN A 493 11.73 10.63 9.02
CA ASN A 493 10.95 9.44 8.65
C ASN A 493 11.53 8.51 7.57
N VAL A 494 12.37 8.98 6.66
CA VAL A 494 12.77 8.17 5.49
C VAL A 494 14.17 7.59 5.67
N THR A 495 15.14 8.43 5.97
CA THR A 495 16.56 8.08 6.10
C THR A 495 17.18 8.74 7.32
N ASN A 496 18.38 8.32 7.70
CA ASN A 496 19.29 9.10 8.54
C ASN A 496 20.53 9.58 7.77
N ASP A 497 20.79 9.05 6.59
CA ASP A 497 22.00 9.29 5.82
C ASP A 497 21.67 9.54 4.34
N ILE A 498 22.09 10.70 3.84
CA ILE A 498 21.97 11.13 2.44
C ILE A 498 23.37 11.27 1.87
N LYS A 499 23.63 10.73 0.68
CA LYS A 499 24.83 11.01 -0.11
C LYS A 499 24.43 11.77 -1.37
N LEU A 500 24.89 13.01 -1.51
CA LEU A 500 24.62 13.84 -2.69
C LEU A 500 25.89 13.99 -3.54
N THR A 501 25.79 13.60 -4.81
CA THR A 501 26.86 13.70 -5.81
C THR A 501 26.42 14.59 -6.98
N LEU A 502 27.12 15.69 -7.22
CA LEU A 502 26.84 16.58 -8.36
C LEU A 502 28.00 16.62 -9.34
N THR A 503 27.70 16.91 -10.61
CA THR A 503 28.68 16.84 -11.70
C THR A 503 28.90 18.15 -12.44
N GLN A 504 27.97 19.12 -12.35
CA GLN A 504 28.09 20.39 -13.06
C GLN A 504 28.99 21.40 -12.33
N ASP A 505 30.04 21.85 -13.00
CA ASP A 505 30.93 22.90 -12.49
C ASP A 505 30.25 24.28 -12.45
N GLY A 506 30.78 25.15 -11.57
CA GLY A 506 30.44 26.56 -11.47
C GLY A 506 29.10 26.86 -10.82
N GLN A 507 28.44 25.87 -10.19
CA GLN A 507 27.15 26.07 -9.54
C GLN A 507 27.28 26.69 -8.16
N ASP A 508 26.27 27.46 -7.77
CA ASP A 508 26.03 27.83 -6.38
C ASP A 508 25.25 26.69 -5.70
N ILE A 509 25.75 26.21 -4.57
CA ILE A 509 25.12 25.16 -3.77
C ILE A 509 24.69 25.77 -2.43
N VAL A 510 23.39 25.82 -2.20
CA VAL A 510 22.80 26.26 -0.92
C VAL A 510 21.84 25.17 -0.46
N LEU A 511 22.18 24.50 0.64
CA LEU A 511 21.38 23.42 1.23
C LEU A 511 20.78 23.88 2.55
N GLU A 512 19.48 23.67 2.71
CA GLU A 512 18.72 23.99 3.92
C GLU A 512 17.75 22.87 4.32
N GLY A 513 17.15 22.98 5.51
CA GLY A 513 16.21 21.98 6.03
C GLY A 513 16.83 20.62 6.41
N LEU A 514 18.16 20.51 6.44
CA LEU A 514 18.86 19.25 6.66
C LEU A 514 18.83 18.79 8.12
N THR A 515 18.02 17.78 8.41
CA THR A 515 17.94 17.09 9.72
C THR A 515 18.54 15.68 9.71
N ASN A 516 18.89 15.16 8.53
CA ASN A 516 19.58 13.89 8.33
C ASN A 516 21.08 14.15 8.11
N ASN A 517 21.93 13.17 8.42
CA ASN A 517 23.34 13.25 8.08
C ASN A 517 23.49 13.34 6.57
N ILE A 518 24.41 14.19 6.11
CA ILE A 518 24.66 14.35 4.68
C ILE A 518 26.14 14.19 4.35
N THR A 519 26.40 13.41 3.30
CA THR A 519 27.71 13.25 2.67
C THR A 519 27.70 13.91 1.30
N LEU A 520 28.68 14.79 1.05
CA LEU A 520 28.73 15.64 -0.14
C LEU A 520 29.95 15.32 -1.01
N ASP A 521 29.70 14.94 -2.27
CA ASP A 521 30.68 14.85 -3.37
C ASP A 521 30.30 15.86 -4.45
N LEU A 522 30.92 17.03 -4.39
CA LEU A 522 30.57 18.18 -5.21
C LEU A 522 31.70 18.50 -6.22
N PRO A 523 31.36 19.02 -7.40
CA PRO A 523 32.33 19.40 -8.42
C PRO A 523 32.98 20.74 -8.07
N SER A 524 33.51 21.49 -9.04
CA SER A 524 33.93 22.86 -8.76
C SER A 524 32.71 23.75 -8.55
N ILE A 525 32.62 24.42 -7.41
CA ILE A 525 31.45 25.24 -7.05
C ILE A 525 31.84 26.70 -6.83
N GLN A 526 30.89 27.59 -7.12
CA GLN A 526 31.06 29.03 -6.95
C GLN A 526 30.81 29.41 -5.50
N LYS A 527 29.57 29.27 -5.03
CA LYS A 527 29.16 29.50 -3.63
C LYS A 527 28.79 28.18 -2.97
N PHE A 528 29.10 28.05 -1.67
CA PHE A 528 28.75 26.87 -0.90
C PHE A 528 28.21 27.25 0.48
N ILE A 529 26.93 27.02 0.71
CA ILE A 529 26.29 27.22 2.01
C ILE A 529 25.53 25.95 2.40
N VAL A 530 25.78 25.48 3.61
CA VAL A 530 25.05 24.34 4.20
C VAL A 530 24.57 24.73 5.58
N THR A 531 23.27 24.60 5.82
CA THR A 531 22.66 24.74 7.14
C THR A 531 22.00 23.42 7.51
N SER A 532 22.51 22.77 8.54
CA SER A 532 22.03 21.47 9.03
C SER A 532 22.01 21.44 10.56
N THR A 533 21.12 20.64 11.12
CA THR A 533 21.12 20.27 12.55
C THR A 533 21.76 18.90 12.80
N ALA A 534 22.23 18.22 11.75
CA ALA A 534 22.85 16.90 11.78
C ALA A 534 24.32 16.97 11.33
N ASP A 535 24.94 15.80 11.12
CA ASP A 535 26.34 15.71 10.74
C ASP A 535 26.52 15.96 9.24
N VAL A 536 27.53 16.76 8.89
CA VAL A 536 27.90 17.07 7.49
C VAL A 536 29.29 16.50 7.21
N THR A 537 29.37 15.60 6.23
CA THR A 537 30.63 15.04 5.73
C THR A 537 30.90 15.53 4.31
N ILE A 538 32.10 16.04 4.06
CA ILE A 538 32.53 16.54 2.75
C ILE A 538 33.62 15.62 2.22
N GLU A 539 33.22 14.77 1.27
CA GLU A 539 34.14 13.89 0.55
C GLU A 539 34.98 14.69 -0.43
N LYS A 540 34.32 15.53 -1.23
CA LYS A 540 34.97 16.32 -2.26
C LYS A 540 34.21 17.61 -2.52
N VAL A 541 34.96 18.70 -2.70
CA VAL A 541 34.45 19.98 -3.19
C VAL A 541 35.62 20.79 -3.70
N VAL A 542 35.45 21.52 -4.80
CA VAL A 542 36.45 22.49 -5.28
C VAL A 542 35.83 23.88 -5.34
N SER A 543 35.83 24.58 -4.20
CA SER A 543 35.33 25.97 -4.13
C SER A 543 36.25 26.90 -4.93
N ASN A 544 35.71 27.72 -5.84
CA ASN A 544 36.50 28.46 -6.83
C ASN A 544 36.86 29.91 -6.46
N SER A 545 36.37 30.50 -5.35
CA SER A 545 36.90 31.74 -4.71
C SER A 545 35.97 32.41 -3.68
N TRP A 546 34.68 32.07 -3.60
CA TRP A 546 33.74 32.69 -2.66
C TRP A 546 33.70 31.94 -1.31
N PRO A 547 33.34 32.62 -0.20
CA PRO A 547 33.35 32.01 1.12
C PRO A 547 32.37 30.83 1.20
N THR A 548 32.89 29.67 1.61
CA THR A 548 32.07 28.54 2.06
C THR A 548 31.59 28.81 3.47
N SER A 549 30.31 28.59 3.76
CA SER A 549 29.74 28.70 5.11
C SER A 549 28.97 27.44 5.46
N ILE A 550 29.38 26.75 6.53
CA ILE A 550 28.75 25.50 6.97
C ILE A 550 28.32 25.69 8.41
N THR A 551 27.06 25.43 8.72
CA THR A 551 26.53 25.35 10.07
C THR A 551 25.94 23.95 10.26
N ALA A 552 26.48 23.18 11.20
CA ALA A 552 26.10 21.78 11.42
C ALA A 552 26.38 21.33 12.86
N LYS A 553 25.89 20.14 13.23
CA LYS A 553 26.25 19.52 14.51
C LYS A 553 27.73 19.14 14.54
N ASN A 554 28.13 18.27 13.62
CA ASN A 554 29.52 17.96 13.31
C ASN A 554 29.83 18.25 11.85
N VAL A 555 31.07 18.64 11.56
CA VAL A 555 31.58 18.79 10.19
C VAL A 555 32.84 17.98 10.01
N THR A 556 32.88 17.11 9.00
CA THR A 556 34.05 16.29 8.67
C THR A 556 34.53 16.54 7.24
N PHE A 557 35.82 16.83 7.09
CA PHE A 557 36.51 16.95 5.80
C PHE A 557 37.41 15.74 5.58
N THR A 558 37.23 15.01 4.48
CA THR A 558 38.02 13.78 4.21
C THR A 558 39.26 14.04 3.33
N GLY A 559 39.23 15.04 2.45
CA GLY A 559 40.42 15.65 1.85
C GLY A 559 40.40 15.83 0.33
N THR A 560 40.15 17.07 -0.12
CA THR A 560 40.34 17.52 -1.51
C THR A 560 40.96 18.92 -1.58
N THR A 561 40.33 19.92 -2.20
CA THR A 561 40.86 21.29 -2.30
C THR A 561 39.78 22.31 -1.98
N TYR A 562 39.95 23.00 -0.86
CA TYR A 562 39.03 23.99 -0.32
C TYR A 562 39.69 25.36 -0.46
N ASN A 563 38.96 26.38 -0.92
CA ASN A 563 39.51 27.75 -0.93
C ASN A 563 39.36 28.39 0.44
N SER A 564 38.19 28.92 0.79
CA SER A 564 37.91 29.46 2.13
C SER A 564 36.72 28.74 2.75
N VAL A 565 36.81 28.43 4.04
CA VAL A 565 35.75 27.74 4.79
C VAL A 565 35.52 28.43 6.14
N SER A 566 34.29 28.88 6.36
CA SER A 566 33.76 29.30 7.66
C SER A 566 32.84 28.20 8.18
N ILE A 567 33.13 27.70 9.36
CA ILE A 567 32.47 26.54 9.96
C ILE A 567 31.90 26.97 11.30
N ASN A 568 30.59 26.82 11.48
CA ASN A 568 29.91 26.91 12.75
C ASN A 568 29.52 25.49 13.17
N VAL A 569 30.02 25.01 14.30
CA VAL A 569 29.74 23.66 14.82
C VAL A 569 29.14 23.70 16.20
N GLU A 570 28.22 22.77 16.47
CA GLU A 570 27.71 22.49 17.81
C GLU A 570 28.73 21.67 18.61
N GLU A 571 29.21 20.56 18.02
CA GLU A 571 30.13 19.64 18.67
C GLU A 571 31.53 19.69 18.06
N THR A 572 31.76 19.15 16.85
CA THR A 572 33.13 18.97 16.34
C THR A 572 33.33 19.37 14.88
N ALA A 573 34.42 20.09 14.59
CA ALA A 573 34.97 20.23 13.24
C ALA A 573 36.23 19.35 13.06
N THR A 574 36.16 18.34 12.18
CA THR A 574 37.23 17.38 11.94
C THR A 574 37.86 17.53 10.55
N PHE A 575 39.20 17.63 10.50
CA PHE A 575 39.98 17.79 9.29
C PHE A 575 40.88 16.56 9.08
N ASN A 576 40.49 15.63 8.19
CA ASN A 576 41.23 14.40 7.92
C ASN A 576 42.24 14.50 6.76
N GLY A 577 42.22 15.59 5.99
CA GLY A 577 43.08 15.76 4.81
C GLY A 577 42.72 16.98 3.95
N GLY A 578 43.32 17.08 2.76
CA GLY A 578 43.01 18.09 1.75
C GLY A 578 43.93 19.32 1.76
N THR A 579 43.67 20.27 0.87
CA THR A 579 44.40 21.54 0.74
C THR A 579 43.44 22.70 0.96
N TYR A 580 43.74 23.61 1.88
CA TYR A 580 42.96 24.79 2.21
C TYR A 580 43.74 26.02 1.72
N ASN A 581 43.31 26.62 0.60
CA ASN A 581 44.08 27.67 -0.10
C ASN A 581 43.92 29.06 0.50
N ASN A 582 42.93 29.26 1.38
CA ASN A 582 42.61 30.53 2.00
C ASN A 582 42.23 30.29 3.47
N GLU A 583 41.80 31.34 4.17
CA GLU A 583 41.49 31.31 5.58
C GLU A 583 40.40 30.27 5.92
N VAL A 584 40.69 29.48 6.95
CA VAL A 584 39.75 28.58 7.61
C VAL A 584 39.36 29.20 8.95
N ALA A 585 38.06 29.29 9.23
CA ALA A 585 37.52 29.75 10.49
C ALA A 585 36.60 28.69 11.09
N VAL A 586 36.85 28.32 12.35
CA VAL A 586 35.98 27.41 13.13
C VAL A 586 35.40 28.18 14.30
N ILE A 587 34.08 28.18 14.39
CA ILE A 587 33.29 28.84 15.42
C ILE A 587 32.44 27.78 16.12
N GLY A 588 32.52 27.73 17.45
CA GLY A 588 31.66 26.87 18.27
C GLY A 588 30.39 27.61 18.67
N SER A 589 29.22 27.00 18.48
CA SER A 589 27.98 27.49 19.08
C SER A 589 27.87 27.11 20.56
N GLU A 590 28.52 26.02 20.98
CA GLU A 590 28.59 25.58 22.37
C GLU A 590 29.99 25.78 22.98
N ASN A 591 30.07 25.70 24.31
CA ASN A 591 31.32 26.01 25.03
C ASN A 591 32.37 24.90 24.89
N ASP A 592 31.91 23.66 24.75
CA ASP A 592 32.64 22.41 24.62
C ASP A 592 32.79 21.95 23.16
N ALA A 593 32.38 22.78 22.19
CA ALA A 593 32.72 22.54 20.81
C ALA A 593 34.25 22.46 20.61
N GLU A 594 34.70 21.61 19.68
CA GLU A 594 36.12 21.34 19.42
C GLU A 594 36.46 21.31 17.92
N ALA A 595 37.75 21.52 17.62
CA ALA A 595 38.34 21.31 16.30
C ALA A 595 39.44 20.25 16.37
N VAL A 596 39.42 19.26 15.48
CA VAL A 596 40.40 18.18 15.43
C VAL A 596 41.07 18.14 14.06
N ILE A 597 42.38 18.35 14.02
CA ILE A 597 43.18 18.34 12.79
C ILE A 597 44.00 17.05 12.73
N ASN A 598 43.50 16.07 11.98
CA ASN A 598 44.18 14.80 11.71
C ASN A 598 45.10 14.89 10.46
N GLY A 599 44.82 15.80 9.52
CA GLY A 599 45.56 15.92 8.26
C GLY A 599 45.25 17.20 7.47
N GLY A 600 45.95 17.39 6.35
CA GLY A 600 45.71 18.49 5.39
C GLY A 600 46.81 19.55 5.32
N VAL A 601 46.76 20.42 4.30
CA VAL A 601 47.68 21.54 4.07
C VAL A 601 46.91 22.86 4.12
N PHE A 602 47.25 23.74 5.05
CA PHE A 602 46.60 25.03 5.28
C PHE A 602 47.50 26.16 4.77
N ASN A 603 47.23 26.67 3.57
CA ASN A 603 48.07 27.68 2.89
C ASN A 603 47.82 29.11 3.39
N HIS A 604 46.96 29.29 4.39
CA HIS A 604 46.63 30.58 5.00
C HIS A 604 46.30 30.39 6.48
N ASN A 605 45.83 31.45 7.15
CA ASN A 605 45.43 31.42 8.55
C ASN A 605 44.39 30.33 8.87
N PHE A 606 44.58 29.68 10.02
CA PHE A 606 43.57 28.85 10.67
C PHE A 606 43.09 29.57 11.94
N LYS A 607 41.85 30.05 11.95
CA LYS A 607 41.23 30.74 13.08
C LYS A 607 40.29 29.80 13.81
N SER A 608 40.45 29.68 15.12
CA SER A 608 39.63 28.81 15.94
C SER A 608 39.07 29.55 17.14
N SER A 609 37.75 29.46 17.34
CA SER A 609 37.07 29.89 18.56
C SER A 609 36.78 28.74 19.54
N VAL A 610 37.32 27.56 19.28
CA VAL A 610 37.04 26.31 19.99
C VAL A 610 38.33 25.69 20.51
N ASP A 611 38.22 24.74 21.44
CA ASP A 611 39.39 23.96 21.83
C ASP A 611 39.86 23.15 20.62
N THR A 612 41.16 23.15 20.35
CA THR A 612 41.71 22.64 19.09
C THR A 612 42.80 21.61 19.37
N THR A 613 42.73 20.46 18.70
CA THR A 613 43.71 19.39 18.82
C THR A 613 44.37 19.11 17.47
N ILE A 614 45.70 19.17 17.43
CA ILE A 614 46.52 18.90 16.25
C ILE A 614 47.15 17.51 16.38
N LYS A 615 46.71 16.58 15.54
CA LYS A 615 47.25 15.21 15.41
C LYS A 615 48.05 15.01 14.13
N GLY A 616 47.86 15.85 13.11
CA GLY A 616 48.56 15.79 11.83
C GLY A 616 48.47 17.10 11.03
N GLY A 617 48.65 17.01 9.71
CA GLY A 617 48.54 18.16 8.78
C GLY A 617 49.71 19.16 8.79
N SER A 618 49.62 20.25 8.04
CA SER A 618 50.64 21.30 7.95
C SER A 618 50.07 22.65 7.56
N LEU A 619 50.60 23.72 8.13
CA LEU A 619 50.43 25.13 7.80
C LEU A 619 51.84 25.65 7.48
N PRO A 620 52.18 25.83 6.19
CA PRO A 620 53.53 26.19 5.76
C PRO A 620 53.98 27.53 6.35
N TYR A 621 55.26 27.62 6.74
CA TYR A 621 55.88 28.90 7.03
C TYR A 621 56.03 29.69 5.74
N VAL A 622 55.39 30.86 5.68
CA VAL A 622 55.50 31.82 4.58
C VAL A 622 55.93 33.14 5.18
N ASP A 623 57.02 33.72 4.66
CA ASP A 623 57.54 35.05 5.00
C ASP A 623 57.86 35.73 3.66
N ALA A 624 56.82 36.18 2.97
CA ALA A 624 56.90 36.70 1.62
C ALA A 624 57.56 38.09 1.57
N ASP A 625 57.51 38.85 2.66
CA ASP A 625 58.13 40.17 2.79
C ASP A 625 59.53 40.14 3.44
N THR A 626 60.01 38.95 3.84
CA THR A 626 61.34 38.69 4.44
C THR A 626 61.58 39.44 5.74
N ASN A 627 60.53 39.78 6.47
CA ASN A 627 60.60 40.52 7.73
C ASN A 627 60.88 39.61 8.95
N GLY A 628 60.92 38.29 8.74
CA GLY A 628 61.12 37.27 9.78
C GLY A 628 59.86 36.89 10.55
N VAL A 629 58.70 37.41 10.16
CA VAL A 629 57.36 37.14 10.71
C VAL A 629 56.61 36.28 9.70
N ALA A 630 55.91 35.27 10.20
CA ALA A 630 55.08 34.45 9.34
C ALA A 630 53.86 35.24 8.86
N ASP A 631 53.58 35.21 7.56
CA ASP A 631 52.37 35.77 6.94
C ASP A 631 51.10 35.02 7.37
N TYR A 632 51.24 33.73 7.65
CA TYR A 632 50.13 32.81 7.96
C TYR A 632 50.36 32.06 9.27
N MET A 633 49.29 31.95 10.07
CA MET A 633 49.39 31.56 11.47
C MET A 633 48.14 30.78 11.93
N LEU A 634 48.30 29.99 12.99
CA LEU A 634 47.17 29.45 13.74
C LEU A 634 46.77 30.44 14.85
N ILE A 635 45.51 30.87 14.85
CA ILE A 635 44.96 31.92 15.71
C ILE A 635 43.84 31.35 16.58
N MET A 636 43.96 31.49 17.90
CA MET A 636 42.98 31.02 18.89
C MET A 636 42.23 32.19 19.55
N ASN A 637 40.91 32.09 19.74
CA ASN A 637 40.16 33.06 20.57
C ASN A 637 40.42 32.86 22.07
N ALA A 638 40.11 33.89 22.86
CA ALA A 638 40.34 33.94 24.30
C ALA A 638 39.86 32.70 25.06
N GLY A 639 40.63 32.27 26.07
CA GLY A 639 40.25 31.22 27.01
C GLY A 639 40.24 29.79 26.45
N LYS A 640 40.70 29.57 25.22
CA LYS A 640 40.71 28.26 24.56
C LYS A 640 42.04 27.52 24.71
N THR A 641 41.99 26.20 24.55
CA THR A 641 43.13 25.30 24.65
C THR A 641 43.55 24.79 23.27
N LEU A 642 44.85 24.90 22.96
CA LEU A 642 45.48 24.23 21.83
C LEU A 642 46.26 23.02 22.34
N THR A 643 45.90 21.82 21.87
CA THR A 643 46.61 20.57 22.16
C THR A 643 47.39 20.12 20.92
N VAL A 644 48.66 19.77 21.09
CA VAL A 644 49.52 19.29 19.99
C VAL A 644 50.03 17.89 20.31
N GLU A 645 49.64 16.93 19.47
CA GLU A 645 49.93 15.49 19.59
C GLU A 645 50.81 14.98 18.44
N LYS A 646 51.38 15.88 17.64
CA LYS A 646 52.16 15.59 16.43
C LYS A 646 53.65 15.89 16.60
N ALA A 647 54.53 14.98 16.16
CA ALA A 647 55.99 15.13 16.27
C ALA A 647 56.77 15.19 14.92
N ASP A 648 56.17 14.76 13.81
CA ASP A 648 56.93 14.53 12.56
C ASP A 648 57.34 15.80 11.82
N SER A 649 56.48 16.82 11.86
CA SER A 649 56.74 18.13 11.27
C SER A 649 55.88 19.18 11.96
N ALA A 650 56.39 20.40 12.10
CA ALA A 650 55.65 21.44 12.76
C ALA A 650 54.39 21.73 11.95
N PHE A 651 53.24 21.77 12.63
CA PHE A 651 52.01 22.18 11.98
C PHE A 651 52.12 23.61 11.47
N GLY A 652 53.05 24.44 11.92
CA GLY A 652 53.26 25.80 11.43
C GLY A 652 53.53 26.76 12.60
N PRO A 653 53.77 28.05 12.34
CA PRO A 653 53.94 29.04 13.39
C PRO A 653 52.69 29.18 14.25
N LEU A 654 52.87 29.06 15.57
CA LEU A 654 51.81 29.24 16.56
C LEU A 654 51.78 30.70 17.02
N PHE A 655 51.62 31.62 16.07
CA PHE A 655 51.64 33.04 16.35
C PHE A 655 50.27 33.49 16.90
N ALA A 656 50.09 33.34 18.21
CA ALA A 656 48.85 33.65 18.88
C ALA A 656 48.70 35.18 19.10
N THR A 657 47.85 35.85 18.34
CA THR A 657 46.91 36.78 18.98
C THR A 657 45.90 35.93 19.74
N SER A 658 46.34 35.23 20.78
CA SER A 658 45.41 34.61 21.70
C SER A 658 44.64 35.75 22.32
N GLY A 659 43.32 35.64 22.32
CA GLY A 659 42.61 36.37 23.36
C GLY A 659 43.18 35.98 24.73
N ALA A 660 43.00 36.81 25.75
CA ALA A 660 43.51 36.52 27.10
C ALA A 660 43.24 35.05 27.53
N ASP A 661 44.16 34.48 28.30
CA ASP A 661 43.96 33.19 28.98
C ASP A 661 43.96 31.91 28.11
N CYS A 662 44.51 31.95 26.89
CA CYS A 662 44.69 30.71 26.09
C CYS A 662 45.79 29.80 26.66
N LYS A 663 45.64 28.48 26.49
CA LYS A 663 46.59 27.45 26.95
C LYS A 663 47.17 26.66 25.77
N LEU A 664 48.45 26.33 25.85
CA LEU A 664 49.15 25.44 24.92
C LEU A 664 49.59 24.18 25.65
N VAL A 665 49.14 23.03 25.17
CA VAL A 665 49.40 21.73 25.77
C VAL A 665 50.06 20.82 24.74
N TYR A 666 51.24 20.32 25.06
CA TYR A 666 51.92 19.32 24.26
C TYR A 666 51.69 17.92 24.83
N ASP A 667 51.49 16.93 23.98
CA ASP A 667 51.24 15.56 24.42
C ASP A 667 52.47 14.92 25.08
N THR A 668 53.67 15.25 24.58
CA THR A 668 54.95 14.78 25.14
C THR A 668 55.99 15.90 25.19
N GLN A 669 57.03 15.72 26.00
CA GLN A 669 58.14 16.68 26.09
C GLN A 669 58.92 16.79 24.78
N ASP A 670 59.09 15.69 24.03
CA ASP A 670 59.78 15.70 22.75
C ASP A 670 59.05 16.58 21.71
N ILE A 671 57.71 16.58 21.72
CA ILE A 671 56.90 17.48 20.87
C ILE A 671 57.11 18.93 21.29
N LYS A 672 57.10 19.21 22.60
CA LYS A 672 57.34 20.56 23.12
C LYS A 672 58.71 21.10 22.68
N ASP A 673 59.76 20.29 22.82
CA ASP A 673 61.12 20.68 22.44
C ASP A 673 61.22 20.93 20.92
N PHE A 674 60.49 20.16 20.12
CA PHE A 674 60.44 20.30 18.67
C PHE A 674 59.75 21.59 18.20
N TYR A 675 58.71 22.05 18.91
CA TYR A 675 58.02 23.32 18.61
C TYR A 675 58.70 24.55 19.20
N SER A 676 59.80 24.38 19.94
CA SER A 676 60.49 25.48 20.61
C SER A 676 60.93 26.57 19.63
N GLY A 677 60.51 27.80 19.91
CA GLY A 677 60.80 28.97 19.06
C GLY A 677 59.78 29.21 17.94
N LEU A 678 58.77 28.33 17.81
CA LEU A 678 57.61 28.53 16.95
C LEU A 678 56.38 29.02 17.75
N GLU A 679 56.50 29.16 19.07
CA GLU A 679 55.43 29.65 19.94
C GLU A 679 55.37 31.19 20.00
N GLY A 680 54.17 31.76 19.82
CA GLY A 680 53.91 33.19 20.07
C GLY A 680 53.94 33.56 21.56
N SER A 681 53.94 34.86 21.86
CA SER A 681 54.19 35.39 23.22
C SER A 681 52.98 35.43 24.16
N ASN A 682 51.78 35.04 23.71
CA ASN A 682 50.52 35.33 24.42
C ASN A 682 49.86 34.11 25.09
N TRP A 683 50.59 33.01 25.31
CA TRP A 683 50.09 31.84 26.03
C TRP A 683 50.10 32.06 27.54
N SER A 684 48.96 31.84 28.21
CA SER A 684 48.86 31.95 29.68
C SER A 684 49.51 30.76 30.40
N ASN A 685 49.59 29.61 29.73
CA ASN A 685 50.23 28.39 30.21
C ASN A 685 50.76 27.59 29.00
N ILE A 686 52.00 27.10 29.12
CA ILE A 686 52.61 26.15 28.20
C ILE A 686 53.03 24.91 28.99
N SER A 687 52.30 23.81 28.84
CA SER A 687 52.52 22.57 29.61
C SER A 687 52.69 21.35 28.72
N VAL A 688 53.21 20.27 29.32
CA VAL A 688 53.12 18.91 28.78
C VAL A 688 52.05 18.18 29.59
N LYS A 689 51.26 17.31 28.95
CA LYS A 689 50.21 16.52 29.63
C LYS A 689 50.75 15.71 30.81
#